data_AF-A0A7C6J3J2-F1
#
_entry.id   AF-A0A7C6J3J2-F1
#
_cell.length_a   1.000
_cell.length_b   1.000
_cell.length_c   1.000
_cell.angle_alpha   90.00
_cell.angle_beta   90.00
_cell.angle_gamma   90.00
#
_symmetry.space_group_name_H-M   'P 1'
#
loop_
_entity.id
_entity.type
_entity.pdbx_description
1 polymer ?
#
loop_
_entity_poly.entity_id
_entity_poly.type
_entity_poly.pdbx_seq_one_letter_code
_entity_poly.pdbx_strand_id
1 'polypeptide(L)'
;MNQKILFNDGWEFAKSGLGVSSPEGLAFAPVDLPHDWLIYDTLNLYENSTGWYRKRFVAPKARQVLLCFDGVYMDSTVYLNQQLVGEWKYGYSSFEHEITGALREGENEILVKVVHQSPNSRWYSGAGIYRNVWLKIRGENYIETHGVYISTRKEEEGKNRWVVEVDTDPRLCEEGELVHRLLDGDREIAVTGSVVTGKDTGRSNRQRLFVEDPGLWSPENPRLYELVTELYIVTRDEAGNRRRQKVETLSHRIGFKEAVFHPDQGLFLNGKKIKLQGTCEHHDLGALGAAFNKTAMRRRFRLLKEMGVNAVRTAHNMPAPEFMDLADEMGLLVVAEAFDMWERPKTPYDYARFFKEWAHKDVKSWVMRDRNHPSLLMWSIGNEIHDTHADARGQEITRMLVEYVRKYDPKGNAKITIGSNYMPWENAQKCAEHVEVAGYNYGEKYYREHHAKYPHWVIYGSETGSVVQSRGVYHFPFEKPLLTDDDEQCSALGNSSVSWGARSPEACIITERDTPFSLGQFIWTGIDYIGEPTPYHTKNSYFGQVDTATFKKDSYYIYQAGWTDYKTNPMVHIFPYWDFNPGQMIDVRVCSNAPRIELQHNGVTIGTFDIDHKHGDQLVGWWKIPYKEGELKAIAYDEHGRVIATAVRRSFKDPARIRLQADKKQVYADGTDLIFVEITMEDEGGNPVENASNRVRVEVTGAGRLIGLDNGDSTDYDQYKGVSRRLFNGKLMAIIGATLEPGKIRIEVSSKGLPSVEEEYEALPATGKDLTGISTQMGNKEVPCVLGHREEIPLRKIELICDGDRVLTKSNREVLVRAKLYPENASYQEVEWRVVNDRGIESPLAKVEANGLEAKVTALGGGAFRLRCMSKNGSNKIRLISQLEFAGEGLGMVHKNPYEFISAGLYDYSKGEVGNGNEKGVATGRDGETQVGFRNLDFGPVGSDTITIPIFTLSNEPYSLQIWEGMPGEEGSSLLADVIYQKESKYNHYQAETYLLPKRLRGLTSLCFVTRQKMHIKGFSFAKPERAFMQIAAGDADQIYGDSYQVKGKAVEGIGNNVTLEF
;
A
#
# COMPACT_ATOMS: atom_id res chain seq x y z
N MET A 1 27.48 -29.93 21.04
CA MET A 1 26.06 -29.54 20.92
C MET A 1 25.92 -28.82 19.60
N ASN A 2 24.87 -29.11 18.83
CA ASN A 2 24.58 -28.43 17.57
C ASN A 2 24.17 -26.98 17.87
N GLN A 3 24.57 -26.04 17.03
CA GLN A 3 24.38 -24.61 17.26
C GLN A 3 23.86 -23.92 15.99
N LYS A 4 23.03 -22.88 16.19
CA LYS A 4 22.63 -21.92 15.16
C LYS A 4 23.00 -20.53 15.69
N ILE A 5 23.93 -19.85 15.02
CA ILE A 5 24.53 -18.60 15.48
C ILE A 5 24.15 -17.50 14.49
N LEU A 6 23.70 -16.34 14.99
CA LEU A 6 23.45 -15.19 14.14
C LEU A 6 24.77 -14.72 13.51
N PHE A 7 24.73 -14.36 12.24
CA PHE A 7 25.94 -14.15 11.44
C PHE A 7 25.87 -12.86 10.60
N ASN A 8 25.29 -11.81 11.18
CA ASN A 8 25.06 -10.52 10.51
C ASN A 8 26.21 -9.51 10.69
N ASP A 9 27.15 -9.76 11.59
CA ASP A 9 28.30 -8.89 11.84
C ASP A 9 29.39 -9.00 10.75
N GLY A 10 30.34 -8.06 10.71
CA GLY A 10 31.58 -8.21 9.92
C GLY A 10 31.42 -8.42 8.41
N TRP A 11 30.29 -8.02 7.83
CA TRP A 11 30.08 -8.02 6.38
C TRP A 11 30.55 -6.71 5.75
N GLU A 12 30.96 -6.81 4.50
CA GLU A 12 31.27 -5.68 3.64
C GLU A 12 30.43 -5.77 2.36
N PHE A 13 30.15 -4.63 1.74
CA PHE A 13 29.34 -4.51 0.54
C PHE A 13 30.03 -3.68 -0.53
N ALA A 14 29.87 -4.09 -1.79
CA ALA A 14 30.19 -3.31 -2.97
C ALA A 14 29.07 -3.45 -4.03
N LYS A 15 28.85 -2.39 -4.81
CA LYS A 15 27.86 -2.36 -5.90
C LYS A 15 28.57 -2.27 -7.25
N SER A 16 28.07 -3.00 -8.25
CA SER A 16 28.51 -2.91 -9.64
C SER A 16 27.31 -2.88 -10.60
N GLY A 17 27.57 -2.65 -11.89
CA GLY A 17 26.56 -2.82 -12.93
C GLY A 17 26.14 -4.28 -13.14
N LEU A 18 25.10 -4.50 -13.94
CA LEU A 18 24.70 -5.83 -14.40
C LEU A 18 25.78 -6.48 -15.28
N GLY A 19 25.81 -7.81 -15.32
CA GLY A 19 26.73 -8.58 -16.18
C GLY A 19 28.18 -8.68 -15.68
N VAL A 20 28.55 -7.94 -14.62
CA VAL A 20 29.85 -8.10 -13.96
C VAL A 20 29.92 -9.50 -13.33
N SER A 21 30.95 -10.27 -13.71
CA SER A 21 31.14 -11.65 -13.27
C SER A 21 31.99 -11.79 -12.03
N SER A 22 32.76 -10.75 -11.67
CA SER A 22 33.69 -10.78 -10.54
C SER A 22 33.80 -9.43 -9.83
N PRO A 23 33.99 -9.40 -8.49
CA PRO A 23 34.12 -8.17 -7.73
C PRO A 23 35.55 -7.58 -7.71
N GLU A 24 36.50 -8.10 -8.49
CA GLU A 24 37.85 -7.54 -8.52
C GLU A 24 37.84 -6.06 -8.91
N GLY A 25 38.58 -5.24 -8.15
CA GLY A 25 38.65 -3.79 -8.36
C GLY A 25 37.49 -3.00 -7.74
N LEU A 26 36.47 -3.65 -7.16
CA LEU A 26 35.41 -2.97 -6.41
C LEU A 26 35.91 -2.57 -5.01
N ALA A 27 35.49 -1.39 -4.56
CA ALA A 27 35.73 -0.92 -3.20
C ALA A 27 34.63 -1.43 -2.26
N PHE A 28 35.00 -2.33 -1.36
CA PHE A 28 34.11 -2.86 -0.32
C PHE A 28 34.07 -1.91 0.88
N ALA A 29 32.88 -1.70 1.43
CA ALA A 29 32.66 -0.92 2.64
C ALA A 29 31.89 -1.74 3.69
N PRO A 30 32.16 -1.59 5.00
CA PRO A 30 31.41 -2.28 6.04
C PRO A 30 29.90 -2.00 5.96
N VAL A 31 29.09 -3.01 6.28
CA VAL A 31 27.63 -2.94 6.21
C VAL A 31 26.98 -3.67 7.39
N ASP A 32 25.85 -3.16 7.85
CA ASP A 32 25.02 -3.86 8.85
C ASP A 32 24.02 -4.76 8.11
N LEU A 33 23.99 -6.05 8.44
CA LEU A 33 22.89 -6.92 8.04
C LEU A 33 21.79 -6.94 9.12
N PRO A 34 20.50 -6.98 8.74
CA PRO A 34 20.01 -7.03 7.36
C PRO A 34 20.18 -5.72 6.57
N HIS A 35 20.44 -5.83 5.27
CA HIS A 35 20.78 -4.69 4.40
C HIS A 35 19.95 -4.66 3.11
N ASP A 36 19.42 -3.48 2.81
CA ASP A 36 18.80 -3.11 1.55
C ASP A 36 19.61 -1.95 0.96
N TRP A 37 20.30 -2.15 -0.16
CA TRP A 37 21.16 -1.10 -0.71
C TRP A 37 20.38 -0.03 -1.50
N LEU A 38 19.16 -0.32 -1.96
CA LEU A 38 18.40 0.61 -2.80
C LEU A 38 17.77 1.73 -1.96
N ILE A 39 17.47 1.49 -0.69
CA ILE A 39 16.78 2.46 0.18
C ILE A 39 17.60 3.74 0.44
N TYR A 40 18.90 3.71 0.15
CA TYR A 40 19.82 4.83 0.32
C TYR A 40 19.72 5.87 -0.82
N ASP A 41 19.00 5.57 -1.91
CA ASP A 41 18.78 6.51 -3.01
C ASP A 41 17.32 6.50 -3.48
N THR A 42 16.52 7.41 -2.93
CA THR A 42 15.11 7.62 -3.27
C THR A 42 14.88 8.01 -4.74
N LEU A 43 15.88 8.50 -5.47
CA LEU A 43 15.78 8.80 -6.90
C LEU A 43 15.99 7.55 -7.78
N ASN A 44 16.60 6.49 -7.23
CA ASN A 44 16.99 5.29 -7.97
C ASN A 44 16.60 4.00 -7.25
N LEU A 45 15.41 3.97 -6.62
CA LEU A 45 14.88 2.82 -5.86
C LEU A 45 14.70 1.52 -6.68
N TYR A 46 14.89 1.56 -8.00
CA TYR A 46 14.77 0.43 -8.90
C TYR A 46 16.00 0.25 -9.81
N GLU A 47 17.17 0.74 -9.37
CA GLU A 47 18.41 0.68 -10.15
C GLU A 47 18.81 -0.74 -10.53
N ASN A 48 19.15 -0.93 -11.81
CA ASN A 48 19.76 -2.14 -12.33
C ASN A 48 21.19 -2.28 -11.80
N SER A 49 21.43 -3.25 -10.92
CA SER A 49 22.73 -3.40 -10.26
C SER A 49 23.00 -4.82 -9.78
N THR A 50 24.27 -5.13 -9.57
CA THR A 50 24.72 -6.33 -8.86
C THR A 50 25.32 -5.91 -7.53
N GLY A 51 24.81 -6.45 -6.43
CA GLY A 51 25.38 -6.31 -5.10
C GLY A 51 26.34 -7.45 -4.78
N TRP A 52 27.47 -7.13 -4.19
CA TRP A 52 28.49 -8.09 -3.74
C TRP A 52 28.67 -7.94 -2.24
N TYR A 53 28.39 -9.00 -1.50
CA TYR A 53 28.63 -9.06 -0.06
C TYR A 53 29.81 -9.96 0.23
N ARG A 54 30.72 -9.52 1.09
CA ARG A 54 31.91 -10.26 1.50
C ARG A 54 31.98 -10.38 3.01
N LYS A 55 32.31 -11.56 3.53
CA LYS A 55 32.64 -11.75 4.95
C LYS A 55 33.81 -12.69 5.09
N ARG A 56 34.75 -12.31 5.95
CA ARG A 56 35.88 -13.15 6.35
C ARG A 56 35.63 -13.70 7.74
N PHE A 57 35.93 -14.97 7.93
CA PHE A 57 35.73 -15.63 9.22
C PHE A 57 36.67 -16.83 9.38
N VAL A 58 36.91 -17.21 10.64
CA VAL A 58 37.62 -18.46 10.95
C VAL A 58 36.58 -19.56 11.15
N ALA A 59 36.73 -20.64 10.39
CA ALA A 59 35.77 -21.73 10.40
C ALA A 59 35.80 -22.50 11.74
N PRO A 60 34.65 -22.85 12.33
CA PRO A 60 34.61 -23.73 13.49
C PRO A 60 35.02 -25.15 13.08
N LYS A 61 35.74 -25.86 13.96
CA LYS A 61 35.99 -27.30 13.77
C LYS A 61 34.69 -28.06 14.01
N ALA A 62 34.06 -28.52 12.94
CA ALA A 62 32.79 -29.23 13.01
C ALA A 62 32.63 -30.26 11.90
N ARG A 63 31.73 -31.22 12.11
CA ARG A 63 31.43 -32.27 11.13
C ARG A 63 30.66 -31.73 9.94
N GLN A 64 29.73 -30.81 10.20
CA GLN A 64 28.92 -30.15 9.19
C GLN A 64 28.74 -28.68 9.55
N VAL A 65 28.90 -27.81 8.55
CA VAL A 65 28.67 -26.36 8.66
C VAL A 65 27.74 -25.93 7.54
N LEU A 66 26.66 -25.24 7.89
CA LEU A 66 25.70 -24.69 6.93
C LEU A 66 25.61 -23.17 7.07
N LEU A 67 25.52 -22.50 5.93
CA LEU A 67 25.21 -21.08 5.82
C LEU A 67 23.73 -20.93 5.45
N CYS A 68 22.95 -20.30 6.33
CA CYS A 68 21.50 -20.15 6.19
C CYS A 68 21.14 -18.68 5.96
N PHE A 69 20.25 -18.42 5.02
CA PHE A 69 19.71 -17.09 4.74
C PHE A 69 18.20 -17.10 4.93
N ASP A 70 17.66 -16.15 5.69
CA ASP A 70 16.21 -16.03 5.86
C ASP A 70 15.54 -15.35 4.64
N GLY A 71 16.31 -14.64 3.81
CA GLY A 71 15.91 -14.08 2.52
C GLY A 71 16.97 -13.20 1.90
N VAL A 72 17.16 -13.32 0.58
CA VAL A 72 18.07 -12.51 -0.24
C VAL A 72 17.37 -12.11 -1.51
N TYR A 73 17.14 -10.81 -1.74
CA TYR A 73 16.42 -10.32 -2.93
C TYR A 73 17.38 -9.76 -3.99
N MET A 74 17.52 -10.36 -5.18
CA MET A 74 17.14 -11.73 -5.54
C MET A 74 18.21 -12.34 -6.45
N ASP A 75 17.96 -13.55 -6.99
CA ASP A 75 18.88 -14.25 -7.91
C ASP A 75 20.32 -14.28 -7.37
N SER A 76 20.46 -14.93 -6.22
CA SER A 76 21.69 -14.96 -5.45
C SER A 76 22.58 -16.15 -5.80
N THR A 77 23.89 -15.92 -5.74
CA THR A 77 24.93 -16.94 -5.90
C THR A 77 25.92 -16.82 -4.76
N VAL A 78 26.22 -17.94 -4.10
CA VAL A 78 27.12 -17.99 -2.94
C VAL A 78 28.42 -18.70 -3.31
N TYR A 79 29.54 -18.05 -2.99
CA TYR A 79 30.87 -18.58 -3.13
C TYR A 79 31.56 -18.64 -1.76
N LEU A 80 32.39 -19.66 -1.57
CA LEU A 80 33.29 -19.79 -0.42
C LEU A 80 34.70 -20.06 -0.95
N ASN A 81 35.66 -19.21 -0.59
CA ASN A 81 37.05 -19.32 -1.04
C ASN A 81 37.17 -19.46 -2.57
N GLN A 82 36.38 -18.65 -3.31
CA GLN A 82 36.23 -18.65 -4.78
C GLN A 82 35.54 -19.88 -5.39
N GLN A 83 35.15 -20.87 -4.59
CA GLN A 83 34.38 -22.02 -5.05
C GLN A 83 32.88 -21.73 -4.99
N LEU A 84 32.15 -22.04 -6.07
CA LEU A 84 30.69 -21.97 -6.08
C LEU A 84 30.12 -23.00 -5.08
N VAL A 85 29.33 -22.51 -4.13
CA VAL A 85 28.61 -23.33 -3.14
C VAL A 85 27.21 -23.64 -3.63
N GLY A 86 26.50 -22.64 -4.17
CA GLY A 86 25.12 -22.81 -4.61
C GLY A 86 24.47 -21.52 -5.08
N GLU A 87 23.25 -21.67 -5.59
CA GLU A 87 22.40 -20.59 -6.06
C GLU A 87 21.03 -20.65 -5.38
N TRP A 88 20.38 -19.49 -5.27
CA TRP A 88 19.00 -19.39 -4.85
C TRP A 88 18.29 -18.24 -5.56
N LYS A 89 17.18 -18.54 -6.25
CA LYS A 89 16.56 -17.60 -7.22
C LYS A 89 15.46 -16.74 -6.62
N TYR A 90 14.59 -17.31 -5.81
CA TYR A 90 13.47 -16.57 -5.24
C TYR A 90 13.92 -15.65 -4.11
N GLY A 91 13.36 -14.44 -4.06
CA GLY A 91 13.81 -13.40 -3.14
C GLY A 91 13.27 -13.52 -1.71
N TYR A 92 12.25 -14.34 -1.47
CA TYR A 92 11.46 -14.30 -0.23
C TYR A 92 11.46 -15.60 0.58
N SER A 93 11.89 -16.71 0.01
CA SER A 93 12.06 -17.98 0.71
C SER A 93 13.40 -18.02 1.47
N SER A 94 13.41 -18.76 2.57
CA SER A 94 14.64 -19.05 3.30
C SER A 94 15.39 -20.21 2.64
N PHE A 95 16.72 -20.24 2.73
CA PHE A 95 17.53 -21.32 2.17
C PHE A 95 18.80 -21.56 2.96
N GLU A 96 19.40 -22.74 2.78
CA GLU A 96 20.68 -23.07 3.38
C GLU A 96 21.56 -23.85 2.40
N HIS A 97 22.86 -23.63 2.51
CA HIS A 97 23.87 -24.40 1.80
C HIS A 97 24.84 -25.02 2.80
N GLU A 98 25.13 -26.30 2.63
CA GLU A 98 26.24 -26.93 3.33
C GLU A 98 27.56 -26.44 2.73
N ILE A 99 28.44 -25.89 3.56
CA ILE A 99 29.73 -25.32 3.15
C ILE A 99 30.93 -26.14 3.62
N THR A 100 30.71 -27.21 4.39
CA THR A 100 31.74 -28.02 5.05
C THR A 100 32.94 -28.35 4.14
N GLY A 101 32.67 -28.87 2.94
CA GLY A 101 33.70 -29.34 2.02
C GLY A 101 34.51 -28.23 1.32
N ALA A 102 34.05 -26.98 1.37
CA ALA A 102 34.73 -25.82 0.77
C ALA A 102 35.51 -24.98 1.81
N LEU A 103 35.39 -25.32 3.10
CA LEU A 103 36.16 -24.68 4.18
C LEU A 103 37.64 -25.08 4.12
N ARG A 104 38.51 -24.15 4.49
CA ARG A 104 39.96 -24.35 4.65
C ARG A 104 40.35 -24.05 6.09
N GLU A 105 41.49 -24.59 6.52
CA GLU A 105 42.04 -24.22 7.83
C GLU A 105 42.40 -22.72 7.86
N GLY A 106 42.11 -22.05 8.97
CA GLY A 106 42.35 -20.62 9.13
C GLY A 106 41.21 -19.74 8.61
N GLU A 107 41.57 -18.62 7.96
CA GLU A 107 40.62 -17.64 7.43
C GLU A 107 39.93 -18.16 6.17
N ASN A 108 38.63 -17.95 6.10
CA ASN A 108 37.76 -18.27 4.98
C ASN A 108 37.03 -17.02 4.51
N GLU A 109 36.76 -16.92 3.22
CA GLU A 109 36.03 -15.79 2.62
C GLU A 109 34.74 -16.27 1.97
N ILE A 110 33.61 -15.73 2.45
CA ILE A 110 32.31 -15.86 1.80
C ILE A 110 32.12 -14.66 0.87
N LEU A 111 31.65 -14.93 -0.34
CA LEU A 111 31.21 -13.92 -1.29
C LEU A 111 29.77 -14.26 -1.74
N VAL A 112 28.85 -13.32 -1.62
CA VAL A 112 27.47 -13.45 -2.11
C VAL A 112 27.24 -12.43 -3.21
N LYS A 113 26.92 -12.91 -4.40
CA LYS A 113 26.47 -12.10 -5.53
C LYS A 113 24.95 -12.03 -5.51
N VAL A 114 24.39 -10.84 -5.67
CA VAL A 114 22.94 -10.60 -5.70
C VAL A 114 22.60 -9.76 -6.92
N VAL A 115 21.71 -10.22 -7.79
CA VAL A 115 21.37 -9.53 -9.04
C VAL A 115 20.00 -8.86 -8.91
N HIS A 116 19.99 -7.53 -9.02
CA HIS A 116 18.76 -6.75 -9.09
C HIS A 116 18.58 -6.15 -10.49
N GLN A 117 17.63 -6.70 -11.25
CA GLN A 117 17.28 -6.23 -12.60
C GLN A 117 15.81 -5.88 -12.67
N SER A 118 15.50 -4.61 -12.89
CA SER A 118 14.15 -4.04 -12.97
C SER A 118 13.64 -3.97 -14.41
N PRO A 119 12.32 -4.14 -14.66
CA PRO A 119 11.27 -4.41 -13.67
C PRO A 119 11.18 -5.91 -13.34
N ASN A 120 11.30 -6.24 -12.05
CA ASN A 120 11.19 -7.59 -11.46
C ASN A 120 10.11 -7.72 -10.38
N SER A 121 9.42 -6.62 -10.05
CA SER A 121 8.40 -6.54 -9.00
C SER A 121 7.40 -5.44 -9.33
N ARG A 122 6.15 -5.56 -8.87
CA ARG A 122 5.13 -4.50 -8.98
C ARG A 122 5.21 -3.47 -7.84
N TRP A 123 5.77 -3.88 -6.71
CA TRP A 123 6.04 -3.05 -5.51
C TRP A 123 7.54 -2.96 -5.25
N TYR A 124 7.96 -2.11 -4.31
CA TYR A 124 9.36 -2.05 -3.89
C TYR A 124 9.82 -3.34 -3.21
N SER A 125 10.77 -4.03 -3.84
CA SER A 125 11.35 -5.26 -3.29
C SER A 125 12.46 -5.00 -2.27
N GLY A 126 13.13 -3.83 -2.39
CA GLY A 126 14.50 -3.67 -1.91
C GLY A 126 15.48 -4.57 -2.68
N ALA A 127 16.76 -4.52 -2.33
CA ALA A 127 17.75 -5.44 -2.87
C ALA A 127 18.88 -5.73 -1.88
N GLY A 128 19.25 -7.00 -1.76
CA GLY A 128 20.32 -7.44 -0.86
C GLY A 128 19.95 -8.55 0.11
N ILE A 129 20.79 -8.69 1.13
CA ILE A 129 20.58 -9.64 2.23
C ILE A 129 19.71 -8.92 3.26
N TYR A 130 18.42 -8.78 2.94
CA TYR A 130 17.46 -7.95 3.67
C TYR A 130 16.81 -8.67 4.87
N ARG A 131 17.15 -9.94 5.10
CA ARG A 131 16.84 -10.71 6.32
C ARG A 131 18.10 -11.34 6.92
N ASN A 132 17.97 -11.95 8.10
CA ASN A 132 19.07 -12.50 8.87
C ASN A 132 19.84 -13.61 8.14
N VAL A 133 21.14 -13.69 8.44
CA VAL A 133 22.04 -14.77 8.06
C VAL A 133 22.44 -15.54 9.31
N TRP A 134 22.54 -16.86 9.19
CA TRP A 134 22.91 -17.74 10.29
C TRP A 134 24.00 -18.73 9.89
N LEU A 135 24.88 -19.04 10.83
CA LEU A 135 25.82 -20.15 10.72
C LEU A 135 25.31 -21.31 11.58
N LYS A 136 25.05 -22.46 10.95
CA LYS A 136 24.62 -23.68 11.65
C LYS A 136 25.77 -24.68 11.72
N ILE A 137 26.07 -25.14 12.92
CA ILE A 137 27.19 -26.05 13.22
C ILE A 137 26.61 -27.34 13.78
N ARG A 138 26.86 -28.46 13.09
CA ARG A 138 26.30 -29.78 13.45
C ARG A 138 27.39 -30.83 13.61
N GLY A 139 27.16 -31.74 14.56
CA GLY A 139 27.88 -33.00 14.68
C GLY A 139 27.30 -34.08 13.76
N GLU A 140 27.62 -35.36 14.02
CA GLU A 140 27.11 -36.49 13.25
C GLU A 140 25.64 -36.81 13.54
N ASN A 141 25.16 -36.43 14.72
CA ASN A 141 23.81 -36.66 15.18
C ASN A 141 23.07 -35.33 15.32
N TYR A 142 21.96 -35.16 14.61
CA TYR A 142 21.20 -33.90 14.57
C TYR A 142 19.74 -34.11 14.17
N ILE A 143 18.93 -33.07 14.34
CA ILE A 143 17.57 -32.98 13.82
C ILE A 143 17.61 -32.17 12.51
N GLU A 144 16.93 -32.67 11.48
CA GLU A 144 16.87 -32.02 10.17
C GLU A 144 16.32 -30.59 10.26
N THR A 145 16.76 -29.74 9.33
CA THR A 145 16.26 -28.36 9.27
C THR A 145 14.75 -28.36 9.01
N HIS A 146 13.98 -27.70 9.89
CA HIS A 146 12.51 -27.75 9.91
C HIS A 146 11.92 -29.16 10.06
N GLY A 147 12.71 -30.09 10.62
CA GLY A 147 12.36 -31.50 10.80
C GLY A 147 11.44 -31.78 11.99
N VAL A 148 11.01 -30.78 12.75
CA VAL A 148 9.99 -30.91 13.79
C VAL A 148 8.66 -30.40 13.25
N TYR A 149 7.64 -31.26 13.21
CA TYR A 149 6.30 -30.94 12.72
C TYR A 149 5.27 -31.20 13.81
N ILE A 150 4.57 -30.14 14.21
CA ILE A 150 3.70 -30.13 15.37
C ILE A 150 2.26 -29.93 14.91
N SER A 151 1.34 -30.74 15.43
CA SER A 151 -0.09 -30.55 15.19
C SER A 151 -0.86 -30.65 16.50
N THR A 152 -1.74 -29.68 16.74
CA THR A 152 -2.62 -29.64 17.91
C THR A 152 -4.05 -29.92 17.46
N ARG A 153 -4.72 -30.88 18.09
CA ARG A 153 -6.10 -31.25 17.80
C ARG A 153 -6.86 -31.52 19.10
N LYS A 154 -8.13 -31.13 19.12
CA LYS A 154 -9.04 -31.46 20.21
C LYS A 154 -9.57 -32.89 20.00
N GLU A 155 -9.62 -33.69 21.06
CA GLU A 155 -10.21 -35.05 20.99
C GLU A 155 -11.75 -34.97 21.01
N GLU A 156 -12.41 -35.83 20.23
CA GLU A 156 -13.89 -35.86 20.11
C GLU A 156 -14.58 -36.43 21.38
N GLU A 157 -13.96 -37.40 22.06
CA GLU A 157 -14.50 -38.08 23.26
C GLU A 157 -13.80 -37.60 24.55
N GLY A 158 -14.31 -36.54 25.18
CA GLY A 158 -13.85 -36.11 26.50
C GLY A 158 -14.08 -34.64 26.83
N LYS A 159 -13.91 -34.29 28.12
CA LYS A 159 -13.68 -32.90 28.57
C LYS A 159 -12.51 -32.31 27.75
N ASN A 160 -12.45 -30.99 27.58
CA ASN A 160 -11.50 -30.20 26.75
C ASN A 160 -10.03 -30.69 26.69
N ARG A 161 -9.79 -31.86 26.10
CA ARG A 161 -8.50 -32.56 26.04
C ARG A 161 -7.94 -32.43 24.64
N TRP A 162 -6.66 -32.10 24.58
CA TRP A 162 -5.94 -31.85 23.34
C TRP A 162 -4.79 -32.83 23.19
N VAL A 163 -4.60 -33.31 21.97
CA VAL A 163 -3.42 -34.07 21.55
C VAL A 163 -2.46 -33.14 20.83
N VAL A 164 -1.19 -33.19 21.24
CA VAL A 164 -0.07 -32.58 20.54
C VAL A 164 0.72 -33.71 19.88
N GLU A 165 0.59 -33.83 18.57
CA GLU A 165 1.35 -34.83 17.80
C GLU A 165 2.60 -34.19 17.20
N VAL A 166 3.77 -34.75 17.54
CA VAL A 166 5.08 -34.25 17.13
C VAL A 166 5.75 -35.30 16.26
N ASP A 167 5.97 -34.98 14.99
CA ASP A 167 6.81 -35.77 14.09
C ASP A 167 8.19 -35.11 14.03
N THR A 168 9.25 -35.86 14.34
CA THR A 168 10.63 -35.37 14.33
C THR A 168 11.48 -36.17 13.36
N ASP A 169 12.28 -35.51 12.52
CA ASP A 169 13.17 -36.13 11.54
C ASP A 169 14.63 -36.15 12.06
N PRO A 170 15.06 -37.20 12.80
CA PRO A 170 16.43 -37.32 13.27
C PRO A 170 17.37 -37.85 12.19
N ARG A 171 18.64 -37.47 12.31
CA ARG A 171 19.80 -38.08 11.65
C ARG A 171 20.75 -38.60 12.71
N LEU A 172 21.00 -39.90 12.67
CA LEU A 172 21.75 -40.62 13.71
C LEU A 172 22.74 -41.61 13.12
N CYS A 173 23.90 -41.70 13.76
CA CYS A 173 24.89 -42.76 13.55
C CYS A 173 24.83 -43.82 14.67
N GLU A 174 24.27 -43.47 15.83
CA GLU A 174 24.26 -44.30 17.04
C GLU A 174 22.87 -44.36 17.69
N GLU A 175 22.72 -45.08 18.82
CA GLU A 175 21.49 -45.06 19.61
C GLU A 175 21.32 -43.68 20.28
N GLY A 176 20.13 -43.11 20.14
CA GLY A 176 19.74 -41.85 20.75
C GLY A 176 18.37 -41.93 21.42
N GLU A 177 18.01 -40.84 22.09
CA GLU A 177 16.72 -40.64 22.72
C GLU A 177 16.18 -39.26 22.31
N LEU A 178 14.98 -39.24 21.74
CA LEU A 178 14.25 -38.02 21.43
C LEU A 178 13.22 -37.77 22.52
N VAL A 179 13.35 -36.63 23.20
CA VAL A 179 12.46 -36.20 24.28
C VAL A 179 11.75 -34.91 23.88
N HIS A 180 10.43 -34.88 24.06
CA HIS A 180 9.64 -33.67 23.90
C HIS A 180 9.06 -33.25 25.25
N ARG A 181 9.29 -32.00 25.64
CA ARG A 181 8.73 -31.39 26.85
C ARG A 181 7.85 -30.23 26.44
N LEU A 182 6.61 -30.22 26.90
CA LEU A 182 5.71 -29.11 26.72
C LEU A 182 5.68 -28.29 28.01
N LEU A 183 5.98 -27.00 27.89
CA LEU A 183 6.09 -26.07 29.00
C LEU A 183 5.02 -24.98 28.92
N ASP A 184 4.50 -24.62 30.10
CA ASP A 184 3.70 -23.42 30.33
C ASP A 184 4.50 -22.46 31.24
N GLY A 185 5.15 -21.47 30.63
CA GLY A 185 6.23 -20.75 31.29
C GLY A 185 7.33 -21.72 31.71
N ASP A 186 7.74 -21.68 32.98
CA ASP A 186 8.76 -22.59 33.51
C ASP A 186 8.22 -23.98 33.92
N ARG A 187 6.90 -24.19 33.83
CA ARG A 187 6.26 -25.43 34.30
C ARG A 187 6.14 -26.46 33.18
N GLU A 188 6.73 -27.64 33.37
CA GLU A 188 6.47 -28.79 32.50
C GLU A 188 5.05 -29.33 32.72
N ILE A 189 4.23 -29.34 31.67
CA ILE A 189 2.84 -29.81 31.69
C ILE A 189 2.65 -31.16 31.01
N ALA A 190 3.56 -31.55 30.10
CA ALA A 190 3.58 -32.87 29.50
C ALA A 190 4.99 -33.22 29.02
N VAL A 191 5.33 -34.52 29.03
CA VAL A 191 6.60 -35.04 28.50
C VAL A 191 6.39 -36.39 27.82
N THR A 192 7.13 -36.63 26.75
CA THR A 192 7.23 -37.93 26.07
C THR A 192 8.66 -38.16 25.63
N GLY A 193 9.06 -39.43 25.52
CA GLY A 193 10.36 -39.83 25.02
C GLY A 193 10.30 -41.11 24.21
N SER A 194 11.20 -41.25 23.24
CA SER A 194 11.38 -42.50 22.52
C SER A 194 12.84 -42.74 22.17
N VAL A 195 13.21 -44.02 22.10
CA VAL A 195 14.53 -44.45 21.61
C VAL A 195 14.52 -44.40 20.09
N VAL A 196 15.59 -43.85 19.52
CA VAL A 196 15.83 -43.75 18.09
C VAL A 196 17.22 -44.27 17.76
N THR A 197 17.41 -44.78 16.56
CA THR A 197 18.66 -45.41 16.13
C THR A 197 19.07 -44.94 14.74
N GLY A 198 20.28 -45.28 14.31
CA GLY A 198 20.72 -44.99 12.93
C GLY A 198 19.85 -45.61 11.82
N LYS A 199 19.01 -46.62 12.12
CA LYS A 199 18.03 -47.18 11.17
C LYS A 199 16.81 -46.27 10.95
N ASP A 200 16.58 -45.33 11.87
CA ASP A 200 15.48 -44.37 11.83
C ASP A 200 15.88 -43.09 11.07
N THR A 201 17.15 -42.96 10.70
CA THR A 201 17.66 -41.90 9.83
C THR A 201 16.86 -41.85 8.53
N GLY A 202 16.16 -40.74 8.29
CA GLY A 202 15.30 -40.53 7.13
C GLY A 202 13.85 -41.01 7.29
N ARG A 203 13.45 -41.41 8.51
CA ARG A 203 12.05 -41.69 8.90
C ARG A 203 11.66 -40.78 10.06
N SER A 204 10.45 -40.23 10.03
CA SER A 204 9.96 -39.41 11.13
C SER A 204 9.63 -40.25 12.35
N ASN A 205 10.15 -39.86 13.52
CA ASN A 205 9.75 -40.36 14.82
C ASN A 205 8.50 -39.61 15.29
N ARG A 206 7.40 -40.33 15.53
CA ARG A 206 6.12 -39.76 15.95
C ARG A 206 5.90 -39.97 17.44
N GLN A 207 5.62 -38.90 18.17
CA GLN A 207 5.24 -38.93 19.58
C GLN A 207 3.98 -38.10 19.83
N ARG A 208 3.28 -38.38 20.94
CA ARG A 208 2.05 -37.69 21.33
C ARG A 208 2.14 -37.22 22.77
N LEU A 209 1.76 -35.97 23.01
CA LEU A 209 1.50 -35.44 24.34
C LEU A 209 0.00 -35.16 24.48
N PHE A 210 -0.51 -35.22 25.70
CA PHE A 210 -1.89 -34.91 26.02
C PHE A 210 -1.95 -33.76 27.01
N VAL A 211 -2.83 -32.81 26.76
CA VAL A 211 -3.03 -31.63 27.60
C VAL A 211 -4.50 -31.50 27.94
N GLU A 212 -4.81 -31.46 29.23
CA GLU A 212 -6.15 -31.23 29.73
C GLU A 212 -6.38 -29.72 29.88
N ASP A 213 -7.49 -29.23 29.31
CA ASP A 213 -7.97 -27.86 29.44
C ASP A 213 -6.91 -26.76 29.18
N PRO A 214 -6.24 -26.76 28.01
CA PRO A 214 -5.27 -25.72 27.70
C PRO A 214 -5.96 -24.37 27.48
N GLY A 215 -5.24 -23.29 27.82
CA GLY A 215 -5.62 -21.95 27.41
C GLY A 215 -5.54 -21.83 25.88
N LEU A 216 -6.65 -21.48 25.25
CA LEU A 216 -6.73 -21.42 23.79
C LEU A 216 -6.10 -20.14 23.23
N TRP A 217 -5.40 -20.28 22.11
CA TRP A 217 -4.88 -19.19 21.32
C TRP A 217 -5.99 -18.57 20.47
N SER A 218 -6.04 -17.24 20.45
CA SER A 218 -6.93 -16.41 19.64
C SER A 218 -6.34 -15.00 19.47
N PRO A 219 -6.83 -14.18 18.53
CA PRO A 219 -6.40 -12.78 18.42
C PRO A 219 -6.54 -11.98 19.72
N GLU A 220 -7.56 -12.23 20.52
CA GLU A 220 -7.81 -11.54 21.80
C GLU A 220 -6.99 -12.13 22.95
N ASN A 221 -6.71 -13.45 22.90
CA ASN A 221 -5.93 -14.16 23.90
C ASN A 221 -4.85 -15.04 23.21
N PRO A 222 -3.69 -14.47 22.85
CA PRO A 222 -2.63 -15.18 22.15
C PRO A 222 -1.81 -16.08 23.10
N ARG A 223 -2.48 -17.04 23.75
CA ARG A 223 -1.83 -17.95 24.70
C ARG A 223 -0.87 -18.89 23.96
N LEU A 224 0.40 -18.84 24.35
CA LEU A 224 1.47 -19.67 23.80
C LEU A 224 2.07 -20.59 24.87
N TYR A 225 2.49 -21.77 24.42
CA TYR A 225 3.24 -22.78 25.16
C TYR A 225 4.56 -23.03 24.44
N GLU A 226 5.52 -23.62 25.13
CA GLU A 226 6.83 -23.94 24.56
C GLU A 226 7.02 -25.46 24.45
N LEU A 227 7.19 -25.96 23.23
CA LEU A 227 7.60 -27.34 22.98
C LEU A 227 9.12 -27.40 22.80
N VAL A 228 9.80 -27.97 23.79
CA VAL A 228 11.25 -28.22 23.76
C VAL A 228 11.50 -29.64 23.28
N THR A 229 12.15 -29.76 22.12
CA THR A 229 12.62 -31.03 21.55
C THR A 229 14.10 -31.20 21.85
N GLU A 230 14.45 -32.25 22.56
CA GLU A 230 15.81 -32.58 22.96
C GLU A 230 16.26 -33.89 22.32
N LEU A 231 17.41 -33.88 21.65
CA LEU A 231 18.07 -35.10 21.17
C LEU A 231 19.25 -35.43 22.08
N TYR A 232 19.25 -36.66 22.59
CA TYR A 232 20.33 -37.23 23.38
C TYR A 232 20.99 -38.39 22.63
N ILE A 233 22.29 -38.56 22.78
CA ILE A 233 23.01 -39.77 22.39
C ILE A 233 23.26 -40.62 23.62
N VAL A 234 22.96 -41.91 23.49
CA VAL A 234 23.11 -42.88 24.56
C VAL A 234 24.45 -43.58 24.37
N THR A 235 25.38 -43.31 25.28
CA THR A 235 26.67 -44.03 25.35
C THR A 235 26.69 -44.95 26.55
N ARG A 236 27.65 -45.89 26.57
CA ARG A 236 27.94 -46.72 27.74
C ARG A 236 29.28 -46.31 28.31
N ASP A 237 29.36 -46.14 29.63
CA ASP A 237 30.67 -45.98 30.28
C ASP A 237 31.41 -47.31 30.40
N GLU A 238 32.66 -47.26 30.86
CA GLU A 238 33.55 -48.43 31.01
C GLU A 238 32.97 -49.50 31.95
N ALA A 239 32.04 -49.13 32.84
CA ALA A 239 31.32 -50.04 33.74
C ALA A 239 30.00 -50.57 33.13
N GLY A 240 29.68 -50.20 31.88
CA GLY A 240 28.49 -50.63 31.15
C GLY A 240 27.22 -49.81 31.42
N ASN A 241 27.30 -48.74 32.23
CA ASN A 241 26.14 -47.91 32.58
C ASN A 241 25.77 -46.98 31.42
N ARG A 242 24.47 -46.82 31.16
CA ARG A 242 23.97 -45.87 30.16
C ARG A 242 24.22 -44.44 30.61
N ARG A 243 24.90 -43.65 29.78
CA ARG A 243 25.01 -42.20 29.90
C ARG A 243 24.28 -41.54 28.74
N ARG A 244 23.61 -40.44 29.01
CA ARG A 244 22.97 -39.61 27.98
C ARG A 244 23.75 -38.32 27.80
N GLN A 245 24.09 -38.00 26.56
CA GLN A 245 24.71 -36.73 26.19
C GLN A 245 23.75 -35.96 25.30
N LYS A 246 23.32 -34.78 25.76
CA LYS A 246 22.48 -33.89 24.95
C LYS A 246 23.28 -33.34 23.76
N VAL A 247 22.79 -33.58 22.55
CA VAL A 247 23.44 -33.11 21.32
C VAL A 247 22.72 -31.94 20.68
N GLU A 248 21.40 -31.85 20.80
CA GLU A 248 20.61 -30.75 20.22
C GLU A 248 19.39 -30.42 21.07
N THR A 249 18.98 -29.15 21.03
CA THR A 249 17.74 -28.67 21.65
C THR A 249 17.11 -27.64 20.72
N LEU A 250 15.84 -27.86 20.38
CA LEU A 250 15.04 -26.97 19.56
C LEU A 250 13.79 -26.57 20.35
N SER A 251 13.43 -25.30 20.27
CA SER A 251 12.22 -24.77 20.90
C SER A 251 11.25 -24.28 19.84
N HIS A 252 9.98 -24.60 20.01
CA HIS A 252 8.89 -24.09 19.19
C HIS A 252 7.79 -23.51 20.08
N ARG A 253 7.35 -22.30 19.77
CA ARG A 253 6.13 -21.75 20.36
C ARG A 253 4.93 -22.39 19.69
N ILE A 254 3.99 -22.91 20.49
CA ILE A 254 2.77 -23.54 19.99
C ILE A 254 1.55 -22.93 20.67
N GLY A 255 0.41 -23.02 20.01
CA GLY A 255 -0.89 -22.60 20.53
C GLY A 255 -1.96 -23.66 20.26
N PHE A 256 -2.97 -23.69 21.11
CA PHE A 256 -4.14 -24.55 20.96
C PHE A 256 -5.27 -23.73 20.37
N LYS A 257 -5.67 -24.00 19.12
CA LYS A 257 -6.82 -23.35 18.49
C LYS A 257 -7.58 -24.33 17.62
N GLU A 258 -8.87 -24.10 17.49
CA GLU A 258 -9.73 -24.78 16.53
C GLU A 258 -10.33 -23.73 15.59
N ALA A 259 -10.09 -23.87 14.28
CA ALA A 259 -10.64 -23.00 13.26
C ALA A 259 -11.52 -23.81 12.32
N VAL A 260 -12.81 -23.47 12.26
CA VAL A 260 -13.81 -24.12 11.41
C VAL A 260 -14.26 -23.13 10.34
N PHE A 261 -14.07 -23.52 9.08
CA PHE A 261 -14.42 -22.75 7.90
C PHE A 261 -15.74 -23.30 7.37
N HIS A 262 -16.85 -22.63 7.66
CA HIS A 262 -18.17 -23.08 7.25
C HIS A 262 -18.63 -22.30 6.02
N PRO A 263 -19.02 -22.96 4.91
CA PRO A 263 -19.41 -22.27 3.67
C PRO A 263 -20.58 -21.29 3.89
N ASP A 264 -21.65 -21.71 4.58
CA ASP A 264 -22.81 -20.84 4.83
C ASP A 264 -22.71 -19.88 6.04
N GLN A 265 -21.81 -20.16 6.99
CA GLN A 265 -21.81 -19.48 8.29
C GLN A 265 -20.52 -18.70 8.57
N GLY A 266 -19.51 -18.76 7.70
CA GLY A 266 -18.25 -18.06 7.85
C GLY A 266 -17.27 -18.78 8.79
N LEU A 267 -16.44 -17.99 9.49
CA LEU A 267 -15.36 -18.50 10.33
C LEU A 267 -15.81 -18.67 11.79
N PHE A 268 -15.54 -19.85 12.36
CA PHE A 268 -15.57 -20.06 13.81
C PHE A 268 -14.15 -20.28 14.32
N LEU A 269 -13.75 -19.54 15.34
CA LEU A 269 -12.51 -19.74 16.07
C LEU A 269 -12.84 -20.11 17.51
N ASN A 270 -12.39 -21.28 17.95
CA ASN A 270 -12.64 -21.82 19.30
C ASN A 270 -14.16 -21.82 19.65
N GLY A 271 -14.99 -22.19 18.67
CA GLY A 271 -16.46 -22.21 18.79
C GLY A 271 -17.17 -20.85 18.70
N LYS A 272 -16.43 -19.74 18.55
CA LYS A 272 -17.02 -18.39 18.40
C LYS A 272 -16.98 -17.94 16.95
N LYS A 273 -18.12 -17.47 16.42
CA LYS A 273 -18.18 -16.85 15.09
C LYS A 273 -17.40 -15.54 15.10
N ILE A 274 -16.48 -15.39 14.16
CA ILE A 274 -15.69 -14.17 13.96
C ILE A 274 -15.67 -13.82 12.46
N LYS A 275 -15.38 -12.57 12.13
CA LYS A 275 -14.95 -12.18 10.78
C LYS A 275 -13.47 -11.85 10.78
N LEU A 276 -12.80 -12.16 9.68
CA LEU A 276 -11.46 -11.67 9.37
C LEU A 276 -11.58 -10.17 9.07
N GLN A 277 -11.12 -9.37 10.02
CA GLN A 277 -10.92 -7.93 9.89
C GLN A 277 -9.44 -7.75 9.53
N GLY A 278 -9.13 -8.03 8.26
CA GLY A 278 -7.78 -8.24 7.80
C GLY A 278 -7.21 -7.07 7.01
N THR A 279 -5.88 -7.02 6.94
CA THR A 279 -5.13 -6.12 6.04
C THR A 279 -4.12 -6.89 5.20
N CYS A 280 -3.92 -6.47 3.95
CA CYS A 280 -2.77 -6.87 3.15
C CYS A 280 -1.55 -6.05 3.57
N GLU A 281 -0.40 -6.69 3.77
CA GLU A 281 0.84 -6.04 4.18
C GLU A 281 2.00 -6.44 3.26
N HIS A 282 2.65 -5.44 2.67
CA HIS A 282 3.96 -5.59 2.04
C HIS A 282 5.10 -5.58 3.08
N HIS A 283 6.27 -6.09 2.67
CA HIS A 283 7.37 -6.43 3.58
C HIS A 283 8.28 -5.25 3.98
N ASP A 284 8.28 -4.14 3.23
CA ASP A 284 9.14 -3.00 3.56
C ASP A 284 8.71 -2.32 4.87
N LEU A 285 9.65 -1.64 5.51
CA LEU A 285 9.48 -0.98 6.80
C LEU A 285 9.68 0.54 6.67
N GLY A 286 9.16 1.13 5.58
CA GLY A 286 9.26 2.57 5.30
C GLY A 286 10.71 3.01 5.17
N ALA A 287 11.17 3.92 6.04
CA ALA A 287 12.55 4.44 6.03
C ALA A 287 13.65 3.38 6.20
N LEU A 288 13.29 2.18 6.68
CA LEU A 288 14.23 1.06 6.79
C LEU A 288 14.37 0.27 5.49
N GLY A 289 13.46 0.47 4.52
CA GLY A 289 13.40 -0.30 3.29
C GLY A 289 13.03 -1.76 3.58
N ALA A 290 13.60 -2.68 2.82
CA ALA A 290 13.36 -4.10 3.03
C ALA A 290 14.11 -4.68 4.25
N ALA A 291 15.11 -3.98 4.81
CA ALA A 291 15.91 -4.48 5.94
C ALA A 291 15.01 -4.80 7.15
N PHE A 292 14.77 -6.08 7.40
CA PHE A 292 13.79 -6.51 8.38
C PHE A 292 14.21 -6.17 9.81
N ASN A 293 13.31 -5.56 10.57
CA ASN A 293 13.51 -5.25 11.99
C ASN A 293 12.27 -5.63 12.81
N LYS A 294 12.47 -6.46 13.84
CA LYS A 294 11.38 -6.98 14.69
C LYS A 294 10.67 -5.89 15.49
N THR A 295 11.37 -4.86 15.97
CA THR A 295 10.76 -3.74 16.71
C THR A 295 9.87 -2.88 15.80
N ALA A 296 10.32 -2.60 14.57
CA ALA A 296 9.51 -1.90 13.57
C ALA A 296 8.26 -2.69 13.16
N MET A 297 8.39 -4.00 12.92
CA MET A 297 7.23 -4.84 12.58
C MET A 297 6.24 -4.95 13.75
N ARG A 298 6.75 -5.07 14.99
CA ARG A 298 5.90 -5.04 16.21
C ARG A 298 5.12 -3.73 16.31
N ARG A 299 5.74 -2.59 16.00
CA ARG A 299 5.04 -1.29 15.95
C ARG A 299 3.91 -1.30 14.92
N ARG A 300 4.17 -1.81 13.70
CA ARG A 300 3.15 -1.96 12.65
C ARG A 300 1.97 -2.82 13.13
N PHE A 301 2.24 -4.01 13.68
CA PHE A 301 1.20 -4.88 14.23
C PHE A 301 0.39 -4.23 15.36
N ARG A 302 1.03 -3.47 16.25
CA ARG A 302 0.33 -2.73 17.31
C ARG A 302 -0.66 -1.73 16.70
N LEU A 303 -0.24 -0.95 15.71
CA LEU A 303 -1.10 0.04 15.05
C LEU A 303 -2.29 -0.62 14.36
N LEU A 304 -2.07 -1.75 13.69
CA LEU A 304 -3.13 -2.54 13.06
C LEU A 304 -4.11 -3.09 14.10
N LYS A 305 -3.63 -3.69 15.20
CA LYS A 305 -4.50 -4.19 16.27
C LYS A 305 -5.31 -3.08 16.94
N GLU A 306 -4.73 -1.91 17.15
CA GLU A 306 -5.46 -0.73 17.63
C GLU A 306 -6.57 -0.29 16.67
N MET A 307 -6.42 -0.55 15.36
CA MET A 307 -7.45 -0.30 14.35
C MET A 307 -8.60 -1.34 14.41
N GLY A 308 -8.43 -2.42 15.17
CA GLY A 308 -9.34 -3.57 15.17
C GLY A 308 -8.92 -4.71 14.26
N VAL A 309 -7.72 -4.69 13.67
CA VAL A 309 -7.25 -5.79 12.82
C VAL A 309 -7.02 -7.06 13.66
N ASN A 310 -7.54 -8.18 13.17
CA ASN A 310 -7.34 -9.50 13.77
C ASN A 310 -6.63 -10.51 12.83
N ALA A 311 -6.39 -10.12 11.58
CA ALA A 311 -5.72 -10.96 10.58
C ALA A 311 -4.83 -10.15 9.62
N VAL A 312 -3.79 -10.76 9.08
CA VAL A 312 -2.91 -10.16 8.08
C VAL A 312 -2.68 -11.13 6.91
N ARG A 313 -2.60 -10.59 5.69
CA ARG A 313 -2.21 -11.33 4.48
C ARG A 313 -0.85 -10.83 4.02
N THR A 314 0.11 -11.73 3.81
CA THR A 314 1.50 -11.39 3.45
C THR A 314 1.62 -11.16 1.94
N ALA A 315 0.98 -10.09 1.47
CA ALA A 315 0.88 -9.75 0.06
C ALA A 315 2.27 -9.38 -0.53
N HIS A 316 2.81 -10.07 -1.53
CA HIS A 316 2.38 -11.36 -2.12
C HIS A 316 3.54 -12.35 -2.11
N ASN A 317 4.08 -12.59 -0.92
CA ASN A 317 5.36 -13.25 -0.73
C ASN A 317 5.51 -13.86 0.66
N MET A 318 6.44 -14.82 0.74
CA MET A 318 6.73 -15.55 1.97
C MET A 318 7.28 -14.58 3.04
N PRO A 319 6.67 -14.53 4.24
CA PRO A 319 7.06 -13.56 5.26
C PRO A 319 8.44 -13.84 5.85
N ALA A 320 8.98 -12.89 6.61
CA ALA A 320 10.15 -13.16 7.45
C ALA A 320 9.77 -14.14 8.58
N PRO A 321 10.69 -15.00 9.06
CA PRO A 321 10.42 -15.88 10.19
C PRO A 321 9.88 -15.11 11.41
N GLU A 322 10.49 -13.96 11.73
CA GLU A 322 10.13 -13.15 12.87
C GLU A 322 8.78 -12.44 12.71
N PHE A 323 8.25 -12.30 11.49
CA PHE A 323 6.88 -11.83 11.27
C PHE A 323 5.87 -12.84 11.82
N MET A 324 6.10 -14.14 11.56
CA MET A 324 5.24 -15.22 12.07
C MET A 324 5.34 -15.33 13.60
N ASP A 325 6.56 -15.21 14.16
CA ASP A 325 6.76 -15.17 15.62
C ASP A 325 5.97 -14.02 16.27
N LEU A 326 5.98 -12.84 15.64
CA LEU A 326 5.22 -11.68 16.13
C LEU A 326 3.72 -11.89 16.00
N ALA A 327 3.25 -12.51 14.92
CA ALA A 327 1.83 -12.78 14.72
C ALA A 327 1.30 -13.77 15.77
N ASP A 328 2.08 -14.79 16.11
CA ASP A 328 1.79 -15.72 17.21
C ASP A 328 1.68 -14.99 18.55
N GLU A 329 2.69 -14.18 18.87
CA GLU A 329 2.83 -13.49 20.16
C GLU A 329 1.79 -12.39 20.35
N MET A 330 1.47 -11.68 19.27
CA MET A 330 0.58 -10.52 19.32
C MET A 330 -0.87 -10.90 19.02
N GLY A 331 -1.16 -12.13 18.58
CA GLY A 331 -2.52 -12.57 18.27
C GLY A 331 -3.04 -11.94 16.97
N LEU A 332 -2.45 -12.33 15.85
CA LEU A 332 -2.92 -12.01 14.50
C LEU A 332 -3.01 -13.31 13.70
N LEU A 333 -4.14 -13.56 13.06
CA LEU A 333 -4.27 -14.68 12.11
C LEU A 333 -3.50 -14.36 10.82
N VAL A 334 -2.88 -15.34 10.20
CA VAL A 334 -2.04 -15.11 9.00
C VAL A 334 -2.54 -15.92 7.80
N VAL A 335 -2.78 -15.21 6.69
CA VAL A 335 -2.80 -15.78 5.33
C VAL A 335 -1.39 -15.59 4.76
N ALA A 336 -0.57 -16.63 4.87
CA ALA A 336 0.77 -16.60 4.31
C ALA A 336 0.66 -16.86 2.81
N GLU A 337 1.39 -16.12 1.98
CA GLU A 337 1.28 -16.21 0.52
C GLU A 337 2.61 -16.51 -0.15
N ALA A 338 2.59 -17.35 -1.18
CA ALA A 338 3.80 -17.80 -1.87
C ALA A 338 4.18 -16.94 -3.07
N PHE A 339 3.25 -16.64 -3.97
CA PHE A 339 3.58 -16.18 -5.32
C PHE A 339 2.67 -15.06 -5.84
N ASP A 340 3.25 -14.10 -6.53
CA ASP A 340 2.53 -13.08 -7.33
C ASP A 340 2.44 -13.45 -8.82
N MET A 341 3.20 -14.46 -9.26
CA MET A 341 3.18 -14.98 -10.63
C MET A 341 3.55 -16.47 -10.65
N TRP A 342 3.05 -17.21 -11.64
CA TRP A 342 3.44 -18.60 -11.91
C TRP A 342 4.32 -18.69 -13.15
N GLU A 343 3.88 -19.34 -14.24
CA GLU A 343 4.66 -19.45 -15.47
C GLU A 343 4.53 -18.21 -16.35
N ARG A 344 3.40 -17.48 -16.26
CA ARG A 344 3.20 -16.22 -17.00
C ARG A 344 3.69 -15.03 -16.16
N PRO A 345 4.61 -14.21 -16.68
CA PRO A 345 5.14 -13.06 -15.96
C PRO A 345 4.08 -11.95 -15.81
N LYS A 346 4.21 -11.16 -14.73
CA LYS A 346 3.59 -9.83 -14.60
C LYS A 346 4.56 -8.72 -14.97
N THR A 347 5.86 -8.94 -14.83
CA THR A 347 6.93 -8.04 -15.27
C THR A 347 8.07 -8.82 -15.95
N PRO A 348 8.90 -8.19 -16.79
CA PRO A 348 9.90 -8.91 -17.60
C PRO A 348 10.92 -9.76 -16.82
N TYR A 349 11.28 -9.36 -15.58
CA TYR A 349 12.35 -10.01 -14.80
C TYR A 349 11.88 -10.58 -13.46
N ASP A 350 10.58 -10.77 -13.27
CA ASP A 350 10.03 -11.37 -12.05
C ASP A 350 10.36 -12.87 -11.91
N TYR A 351 9.73 -13.52 -10.93
CA TYR A 351 9.99 -14.92 -10.60
C TYR A 351 9.49 -15.92 -11.66
N ALA A 352 8.65 -15.52 -12.62
CA ALA A 352 8.09 -16.46 -13.60
C ALA A 352 9.18 -17.19 -14.42
N ARG A 353 10.32 -16.53 -14.65
CA ARG A 353 11.49 -17.12 -15.32
C ARG A 353 12.18 -18.25 -14.55
N PHE A 354 11.91 -18.38 -13.26
CA PHE A 354 12.46 -19.42 -12.38
C PHE A 354 11.40 -20.43 -11.90
N PHE A 355 10.12 -20.07 -11.96
CA PHE A 355 9.02 -20.80 -11.36
C PHE A 355 9.03 -22.32 -11.66
N LYS A 356 9.20 -22.69 -12.94
CA LYS A 356 9.17 -24.10 -13.38
C LYS A 356 10.19 -24.99 -12.66
N GLU A 357 11.38 -24.45 -12.38
CA GLU A 357 12.48 -25.19 -11.78
C GLU A 357 12.52 -25.07 -10.25
N TRP A 358 12.02 -23.94 -9.71
CA TRP A 358 12.24 -23.56 -8.32
C TRP A 358 11.00 -23.65 -7.42
N ALA A 359 9.77 -23.62 -7.98
CA ALA A 359 8.54 -23.57 -7.18
C ALA A 359 8.44 -24.68 -6.12
N HIS A 360 8.85 -25.91 -6.44
CA HIS A 360 8.87 -27.00 -5.45
C HIS A 360 9.83 -26.74 -4.28
N LYS A 361 11.03 -26.20 -4.54
CA LYS A 361 12.01 -25.89 -3.50
C LYS A 361 11.51 -24.75 -2.60
N ASP A 362 10.91 -23.74 -3.22
CA ASP A 362 10.37 -22.58 -2.51
C ASP A 362 9.15 -22.96 -1.65
N VAL A 363 8.21 -23.75 -2.18
CA VAL A 363 7.07 -24.26 -1.40
C VAL A 363 7.55 -25.18 -0.27
N LYS A 364 8.54 -26.04 -0.51
CA LYS A 364 9.15 -26.86 0.54
C LYS A 364 9.70 -26.01 1.68
N SER A 365 10.51 -25.00 1.34
CA SER A 365 11.13 -24.11 2.33
C SER A 365 10.05 -23.39 3.15
N TRP A 366 9.11 -22.74 2.47
CA TRP A 366 8.04 -21.97 3.08
C TRP A 366 7.15 -22.78 4.02
N VAL A 367 6.58 -23.87 3.51
CA VAL A 367 5.61 -24.66 4.28
C VAL A 367 6.29 -25.34 5.45
N MET A 368 7.48 -25.94 5.26
CA MET A 368 8.18 -26.60 6.37
C MET A 368 8.60 -25.62 7.46
N ARG A 369 8.99 -24.40 7.09
CA ARG A 369 9.37 -23.34 8.04
C ARG A 369 8.18 -22.89 8.87
N ASP A 370 7.04 -22.62 8.24
CA ASP A 370 5.95 -21.88 8.87
C ASP A 370 4.80 -22.76 9.43
N ARG A 371 4.73 -24.05 9.07
CA ARG A 371 3.60 -24.98 9.41
C ARG A 371 3.31 -25.19 10.90
N ASN A 372 4.19 -24.75 11.80
CA ASN A 372 4.03 -24.91 13.25
C ASN A 372 3.42 -23.68 13.93
N HIS A 373 3.28 -22.55 13.24
CA HIS A 373 2.81 -21.29 13.85
C HIS A 373 1.31 -21.35 14.16
N PRO A 374 0.86 -21.10 15.41
CA PRO A 374 -0.55 -20.99 15.74
C PRO A 374 -1.25 -19.81 15.06
N SER A 375 -0.54 -18.76 14.63
CA SER A 375 -1.12 -17.65 13.85
C SER A 375 -1.57 -18.08 12.46
N LEU A 376 -0.87 -19.04 11.84
CA LEU A 376 -1.14 -19.49 10.48
C LEU A 376 -2.57 -20.00 10.33
N LEU A 377 -3.29 -19.45 9.35
CA LEU A 377 -4.68 -19.78 9.05
C LEU A 377 -4.82 -20.38 7.65
N MET A 378 -4.14 -19.79 6.66
CA MET A 378 -4.18 -20.25 5.27
C MET A 378 -2.82 -20.13 4.57
N TRP A 379 -2.58 -21.04 3.63
CA TRP A 379 -1.54 -21.01 2.62
C TRP A 379 -2.13 -20.51 1.30
N SER A 380 -1.80 -19.28 0.89
CA SER A 380 -2.16 -18.75 -0.42
C SER A 380 -1.12 -19.12 -1.47
N ILE A 381 -1.52 -19.88 -2.49
CA ILE A 381 -0.63 -20.37 -3.55
C ILE A 381 -0.41 -19.35 -4.68
N GLY A 382 -1.13 -18.22 -4.67
CA GLY A 382 -1.06 -17.24 -5.74
C GLY A 382 -1.96 -16.03 -5.53
N ASN A 383 -1.53 -14.89 -6.06
CA ASN A 383 -2.31 -13.66 -6.17
C ASN A 383 -2.48 -13.21 -7.63
N GLU A 384 -3.72 -13.00 -8.08
CA GLU A 384 -4.05 -12.44 -9.41
C GLU A 384 -3.25 -13.10 -10.54
N ILE A 385 -3.22 -14.43 -10.52
CA ILE A 385 -2.35 -15.20 -11.40
C ILE A 385 -2.93 -15.27 -12.81
N HIS A 386 -2.20 -14.77 -13.80
CA HIS A 386 -2.63 -14.77 -15.21
C HIS A 386 -2.95 -16.18 -15.73
N ASP A 387 -2.16 -17.19 -15.34
CA ASP A 387 -2.35 -18.59 -15.75
C ASP A 387 -3.75 -19.13 -15.41
N THR A 388 -4.37 -18.66 -14.32
CA THR A 388 -5.65 -19.22 -13.82
C THR A 388 -6.84 -18.96 -14.73
N HIS A 389 -6.84 -17.85 -15.48
CA HIS A 389 -7.93 -17.51 -16.39
C HIS A 389 -7.58 -17.78 -17.86
N ALA A 390 -6.29 -17.89 -18.19
CA ALA A 390 -5.81 -18.03 -19.55
C ALA A 390 -6.27 -19.35 -20.22
N ASP A 391 -5.92 -20.50 -19.63
CA ASP A 391 -6.17 -21.81 -20.24
C ASP A 391 -6.09 -22.96 -19.22
N ALA A 392 -6.20 -24.22 -19.69
CA ALA A 392 -6.22 -25.42 -18.84
C ALA A 392 -4.92 -25.64 -18.05
N ARG A 393 -3.79 -25.07 -18.50
CA ARG A 393 -2.50 -25.17 -17.79
C ARG A 393 -2.58 -24.55 -16.39
N GLY A 394 -3.39 -23.50 -16.21
CA GLY A 394 -3.62 -22.89 -14.90
C GLY A 394 -4.14 -23.89 -13.87
N GLN A 395 -5.05 -24.79 -14.26
CA GLN A 395 -5.59 -25.83 -13.36
C GLN A 395 -4.54 -26.90 -13.02
N GLU A 396 -3.68 -27.26 -13.97
CA GLU A 396 -2.58 -28.20 -13.72
C GLU A 396 -1.58 -27.65 -12.70
N ILE A 397 -1.17 -26.38 -12.87
CA ILE A 397 -0.26 -25.71 -11.93
C ILE A 397 -0.93 -25.56 -10.56
N THR A 398 -2.23 -25.23 -10.52
CA THR A 398 -3.00 -25.15 -9.27
C THR A 398 -2.95 -26.47 -8.50
N ARG A 399 -3.24 -27.61 -9.16
CA ARG A 399 -3.17 -28.94 -8.54
C ARG A 399 -1.76 -29.28 -8.07
N MET A 400 -0.75 -28.99 -8.88
CA MET A 400 0.66 -29.21 -8.53
C MET A 400 1.05 -28.45 -7.25
N LEU A 401 0.66 -27.17 -7.12
CA LEU A 401 0.96 -26.38 -5.93
C LEU A 401 0.19 -26.87 -4.69
N VAL A 402 -1.08 -27.26 -4.85
CA VAL A 402 -1.87 -27.91 -3.78
C VAL A 402 -1.20 -29.19 -3.30
N GLU A 403 -0.70 -30.02 -4.22
CA GLU A 403 0.04 -31.24 -3.89
C GLU A 403 1.35 -30.94 -3.15
N TYR A 404 2.10 -29.91 -3.57
CA TYR A 404 3.31 -29.49 -2.88
C TYR A 404 3.03 -29.03 -1.44
N VAL A 405 1.99 -28.21 -1.24
CA VAL A 405 1.62 -27.78 0.12
C VAL A 405 1.20 -28.97 0.97
N ARG A 406 0.32 -29.86 0.46
CA ARG A 406 -0.12 -31.07 1.18
C ARG A 406 1.01 -32.04 1.48
N LYS A 407 2.04 -32.10 0.63
CA LYS A 407 3.24 -32.91 0.87
C LYS A 407 4.02 -32.43 2.09
N TYR A 408 4.06 -31.11 2.33
CA TYR A 408 4.86 -30.51 3.40
C TYR A 408 4.04 -30.11 4.65
N ASP A 409 2.71 -30.02 4.54
CA ASP A 409 1.75 -29.90 5.65
C ASP A 409 0.69 -31.01 5.61
N PRO A 410 1.08 -32.30 5.73
CA PRO A 410 0.16 -33.42 5.53
C PRO A 410 -0.90 -33.59 6.63
N LYS A 411 -0.72 -32.99 7.81
CA LYS A 411 -1.75 -32.95 8.87
C LYS A 411 -2.73 -31.80 8.67
N GLY A 412 -2.52 -30.94 7.68
CA GLY A 412 -3.40 -29.82 7.32
C GLY A 412 -3.53 -28.81 8.46
N ASN A 413 -2.41 -28.29 8.95
CA ASN A 413 -2.42 -27.25 9.98
C ASN A 413 -3.02 -25.93 9.48
N ALA A 414 -3.00 -25.69 8.17
CA ALA A 414 -3.68 -24.57 7.53
C ALA A 414 -4.45 -24.99 6.28
N LYS A 415 -5.46 -24.20 5.89
CA LYS A 415 -6.19 -24.40 4.63
C LYS A 415 -5.41 -23.84 3.44
N ILE A 416 -5.64 -24.35 2.24
CA ILE A 416 -5.02 -23.84 1.02
C ILE A 416 -6.02 -22.90 0.34
N THR A 417 -5.56 -21.75 -0.14
CA THR A 417 -6.39 -20.72 -0.78
C THR A 417 -5.67 -20.12 -2.00
N ILE A 418 -6.40 -19.33 -2.79
CA ILE A 418 -5.84 -18.43 -3.81
C ILE A 418 -6.57 -17.08 -3.73
N GLY A 419 -5.88 -15.97 -4.04
CA GLY A 419 -6.51 -14.65 -4.21
C GLY A 419 -6.65 -14.30 -5.70
N SER A 420 -7.87 -14.06 -6.18
CA SER A 420 -8.13 -13.87 -7.61
C SER A 420 -9.08 -12.73 -7.92
N ASN A 421 -8.64 -11.81 -8.79
CA ASN A 421 -9.46 -10.83 -9.49
C ASN A 421 -10.09 -11.40 -10.77
N TYR A 422 -9.82 -12.67 -11.09
CA TYR A 422 -10.34 -13.38 -12.25
C TYR A 422 -11.49 -14.35 -11.94
N MET A 423 -12.04 -14.31 -10.71
CA MET A 423 -13.22 -15.13 -10.36
C MET A 423 -14.43 -15.01 -11.32
N PRO A 424 -14.66 -13.91 -12.07
CA PRO A 424 -15.71 -13.87 -13.09
C PRO A 424 -15.54 -14.89 -14.23
N TRP A 425 -14.33 -15.39 -14.46
CA TRP A 425 -14.02 -16.30 -15.58
C TRP A 425 -14.07 -17.77 -15.15
N GLU A 426 -14.68 -18.61 -15.99
CA GLU A 426 -14.90 -20.04 -15.71
C GLU A 426 -13.59 -20.81 -15.41
N ASN A 427 -12.49 -20.50 -16.09
CA ASN A 427 -11.20 -21.17 -15.85
C ASN A 427 -10.65 -20.87 -14.45
N ALA A 428 -10.81 -19.63 -13.96
CA ALA A 428 -10.40 -19.28 -12.61
C ALA A 428 -11.30 -19.96 -11.57
N GLN A 429 -12.61 -20.07 -11.85
CA GLN A 429 -13.54 -20.84 -11.02
C GLN A 429 -13.13 -22.32 -10.92
N LYS A 430 -12.69 -22.93 -12.02
CA LYS A 430 -12.14 -24.31 -12.01
C LYS A 430 -10.85 -24.43 -11.19
N CYS A 431 -10.01 -23.40 -11.16
CA CYS A 431 -8.85 -23.37 -10.27
C CYS A 431 -9.28 -23.25 -8.79
N ALA A 432 -10.28 -22.42 -8.49
CA ALA A 432 -10.85 -22.28 -7.15
C ALA A 432 -11.44 -23.60 -6.62
N GLU A 433 -12.05 -24.42 -7.49
CA GLU A 433 -12.56 -25.75 -7.17
C GLU A 433 -11.48 -26.70 -6.62
N HIS A 434 -10.20 -26.50 -6.95
CA HIS A 434 -9.11 -27.33 -6.41
C HIS A 434 -8.67 -26.95 -4.99
N VAL A 435 -8.96 -25.72 -4.55
CA VAL A 435 -8.62 -25.22 -3.21
C VAL A 435 -9.82 -25.14 -2.27
N GLU A 436 -11.03 -24.96 -2.82
CA GLU A 436 -12.34 -24.82 -2.13
C GLU A 436 -12.46 -23.62 -1.17
N VAL A 437 -11.34 -23.01 -0.75
CA VAL A 437 -11.28 -21.70 -0.10
C VAL A 437 -10.98 -20.64 -1.16
N ALA A 438 -12.04 -20.01 -1.66
CA ALA A 438 -12.00 -19.08 -2.77
C ALA A 438 -11.82 -17.64 -2.27
N GLY A 439 -10.62 -17.09 -2.48
CA GLY A 439 -10.31 -15.68 -2.21
C GLY A 439 -10.61 -14.80 -3.42
N TYR A 440 -11.38 -13.74 -3.17
CA TYR A 440 -11.76 -12.77 -4.19
C TYR A 440 -11.02 -11.45 -3.99
N ASN A 441 -10.37 -10.96 -5.05
CA ASN A 441 -9.88 -9.59 -5.11
C ASN A 441 -10.93 -8.72 -5.79
N TYR A 442 -11.44 -7.71 -5.08
CA TYR A 442 -12.39 -6.71 -5.61
C TYR A 442 -13.63 -7.31 -6.31
N GLY A 443 -14.09 -8.45 -5.79
CA GLY A 443 -15.08 -9.32 -6.41
C GLY A 443 -16.37 -9.48 -5.61
N GLU A 444 -16.64 -8.58 -4.66
CA GLU A 444 -17.74 -8.64 -3.70
C GLU A 444 -19.11 -8.81 -4.39
N LYS A 445 -19.27 -8.19 -5.57
CA LYS A 445 -20.50 -8.30 -6.38
C LYS A 445 -20.82 -9.74 -6.82
N TYR A 446 -19.84 -10.64 -6.87
CA TYR A 446 -20.03 -12.04 -7.28
C TYR A 446 -20.27 -13.01 -6.10
N TYR A 447 -20.12 -12.55 -4.84
CA TYR A 447 -20.16 -13.45 -3.68
C TYR A 447 -21.46 -14.25 -3.61
N ARG A 448 -22.60 -13.58 -3.74
CA ARG A 448 -23.91 -14.24 -3.62
C ARG A 448 -24.18 -15.20 -4.77
N GLU A 449 -23.82 -14.80 -5.99
CA GLU A 449 -23.98 -15.62 -7.18
C GLU A 449 -23.14 -16.91 -7.06
N HIS A 450 -21.86 -16.77 -6.73
CA HIS A 450 -20.97 -17.91 -6.64
C HIS A 450 -21.22 -18.78 -5.40
N HIS A 451 -21.65 -18.21 -4.27
CA HIS A 451 -22.10 -19.01 -3.12
C HIS A 451 -23.31 -19.90 -3.48
N ALA A 452 -24.27 -19.37 -4.25
CA ALA A 452 -25.40 -20.16 -4.72
C ALA A 452 -24.99 -21.24 -5.74
N LYS A 453 -24.02 -20.93 -6.60
CA LYS A 453 -23.51 -21.85 -7.64
C LYS A 453 -22.60 -22.95 -7.07
N TYR A 454 -21.81 -22.62 -6.06
CA TYR A 454 -20.81 -23.49 -5.42
C TYR A 454 -21.00 -23.49 -3.90
N PRO A 455 -22.05 -24.17 -3.38
CA PRO A 455 -22.42 -24.10 -1.96
C PRO A 455 -21.38 -24.74 -1.02
N HIS A 456 -20.43 -25.51 -1.54
CA HIS A 456 -19.32 -26.06 -0.76
C HIS A 456 -18.11 -25.12 -0.67
N TRP A 457 -18.07 -24.04 -1.47
CA TRP A 457 -16.97 -23.09 -1.41
C TRP A 457 -17.03 -22.26 -0.15
N VAL A 458 -15.85 -22.06 0.44
CA VAL A 458 -15.65 -21.08 1.48
C VAL A 458 -15.16 -19.79 0.83
N ILE A 459 -15.94 -18.71 0.97
CA ILE A 459 -15.69 -17.43 0.31
C ILE A 459 -15.12 -16.41 1.30
N TYR A 460 -14.16 -15.60 0.85
CA TYR A 460 -13.70 -14.40 1.56
C TYR A 460 -13.09 -13.38 0.61
N GLY A 461 -12.97 -12.14 1.07
CA GLY A 461 -12.23 -11.09 0.36
C GLY A 461 -10.74 -11.21 0.61
N SER A 462 -9.99 -11.78 -0.34
CA SER A 462 -8.53 -11.84 -0.26
C SER A 462 -7.88 -10.47 -0.49
N GLU A 463 -8.57 -9.56 -1.17
CA GLU A 463 -8.15 -8.17 -1.37
C GLU A 463 -9.36 -7.27 -1.62
N THR A 464 -9.51 -6.19 -0.85
CA THR A 464 -10.71 -5.32 -0.83
C THR A 464 -10.32 -3.87 -0.57
N GLY A 465 -11.23 -2.92 -0.72
CA GLY A 465 -10.95 -1.50 -0.42
C GLY A 465 -10.22 -0.79 -1.55
N SER A 466 -8.90 -0.66 -1.50
CA SER A 466 -8.08 0.07 -2.49
C SER A 466 -8.51 1.54 -2.70
N VAL A 467 -9.03 2.16 -1.65
CA VAL A 467 -9.33 3.61 -1.63
C VAL A 467 -8.04 4.35 -1.33
N VAL A 468 -7.63 5.26 -2.22
CA VAL A 468 -6.37 5.99 -2.11
C VAL A 468 -6.55 7.29 -1.34
N GLN A 469 -5.53 7.70 -0.58
CA GLN A 469 -5.58 8.89 0.29
C GLN A 469 -4.18 9.31 0.77
N SER A 470 -4.03 10.59 1.04
CA SER A 470 -2.84 11.19 1.64
C SER A 470 -3.18 11.76 3.00
N ARG A 471 -2.30 11.56 4.00
CA ARG A 471 -2.53 12.02 5.38
C ARG A 471 -2.70 13.54 5.41
N GLY A 472 -3.82 14.03 5.93
CA GLY A 472 -4.06 15.47 6.13
C GLY A 472 -4.29 16.28 4.84
N VAL A 473 -4.57 15.62 3.71
CA VAL A 473 -4.93 16.28 2.45
C VAL A 473 -6.43 16.16 2.22
N TYR A 474 -7.10 17.29 1.94
CA TYR A 474 -8.55 17.33 1.78
C TYR A 474 -8.92 18.10 0.51
N HIS A 475 -9.46 17.39 -0.48
CA HIS A 475 -9.92 17.99 -1.73
C HIS A 475 -11.44 18.14 -1.71
N PHE A 476 -11.91 19.38 -1.56
CA PHE A 476 -13.33 19.72 -1.48
C PHE A 476 -13.96 19.96 -2.87
N PRO A 477 -15.23 19.55 -3.07
CA PRO A 477 -16.16 19.03 -2.06
C PRO A 477 -16.23 17.49 -2.00
N PHE A 478 -16.60 16.93 -0.85
CA PHE A 478 -16.66 15.48 -0.61
C PHE A 478 -17.54 14.71 -1.61
N GLU A 479 -18.67 15.29 -2.05
CA GLU A 479 -19.61 14.59 -2.95
C GLU A 479 -19.07 14.37 -4.36
N LYS A 480 -17.96 15.02 -4.70
CA LYS A 480 -17.35 14.88 -6.01
C LYS A 480 -16.22 13.87 -5.92
N PRO A 481 -16.30 12.75 -6.66
CA PRO A 481 -15.19 11.83 -6.71
C PRO A 481 -14.01 12.48 -7.43
N LEU A 482 -12.83 12.34 -6.84
CA LEU A 482 -11.60 12.94 -7.33
C LEU A 482 -10.45 11.96 -7.12
N LEU A 483 -10.03 11.30 -8.18
CA LEU A 483 -8.92 10.34 -8.10
C LEU A 483 -7.56 11.03 -8.16
N THR A 484 -7.42 12.06 -9.01
CA THR A 484 -6.16 12.79 -9.21
C THR A 484 -6.37 14.31 -9.12
N ASP A 485 -5.42 15.03 -8.53
CA ASP A 485 -5.35 16.49 -8.52
C ASP A 485 -3.91 17.01 -8.80
N ASP A 486 -3.76 18.32 -8.92
CA ASP A 486 -2.53 18.99 -9.39
C ASP A 486 -1.35 18.87 -8.39
N ASP A 487 -1.63 18.61 -7.11
CA ASP A 487 -0.65 18.43 -6.04
C ASP A 487 -0.03 17.02 -5.97
N GLU A 488 -0.51 16.11 -6.82
CA GLU A 488 -0.19 14.68 -6.81
C GLU A 488 -0.54 13.98 -5.49
N GLN A 489 -1.56 14.45 -4.78
CA GLN A 489 -2.05 13.84 -3.55
C GLN A 489 -3.44 13.24 -3.74
N CYS A 490 -3.88 12.41 -2.80
CA CYS A 490 -5.23 11.85 -2.77
C CYS A 490 -5.99 12.36 -1.53
N SER A 491 -7.29 12.58 -1.65
CA SER A 491 -8.08 13.18 -0.59
C SER A 491 -8.41 12.19 0.53
N ALA A 492 -8.13 12.57 1.78
CA ALA A 492 -8.52 11.84 2.99
C ALA A 492 -10.01 11.96 3.34
N LEU A 493 -10.79 12.74 2.59
CA LEU A 493 -12.25 12.77 2.77
C LEU A 493 -12.91 11.44 2.38
N GLY A 494 -12.21 10.54 1.69
CA GLY A 494 -12.73 9.24 1.24
C GLY A 494 -13.40 9.27 -0.14
N ASN A 495 -13.15 10.32 -0.93
CA ASN A 495 -13.70 10.51 -2.29
C ASN A 495 -12.70 10.17 -3.42
N SER A 496 -11.54 9.60 -3.10
CA SER A 496 -10.53 9.16 -4.07
C SER A 496 -10.56 7.64 -4.26
N SER A 497 -11.58 7.14 -4.96
CA SER A 497 -11.74 5.71 -5.27
C SER A 497 -11.16 5.34 -6.64
N VAL A 498 -10.37 4.28 -6.69
CA VAL A 498 -9.90 3.66 -7.94
C VAL A 498 -11.04 2.91 -8.63
N SER A 499 -10.95 2.71 -9.95
CA SER A 499 -12.03 2.13 -10.76
C SER A 499 -12.33 0.65 -10.53
N TRP A 500 -11.50 -0.07 -9.76
CA TRP A 500 -11.72 -1.46 -9.37
C TRP A 500 -12.01 -1.62 -7.88
N GLY A 501 -11.69 -0.61 -7.06
CA GLY A 501 -11.80 -0.68 -5.61
C GLY A 501 -13.21 -0.42 -5.10
N ALA A 502 -13.35 -0.40 -3.78
CA ALA A 502 -14.55 0.03 -3.11
C ALA A 502 -14.83 1.51 -3.38
N ARG A 503 -16.12 1.87 -3.39
CA ARG A 503 -16.57 3.26 -3.56
C ARG A 503 -16.08 4.19 -2.43
N SER A 504 -16.01 3.66 -1.21
CA SER A 504 -15.49 4.35 -0.02
C SER A 504 -15.10 3.31 1.05
N PRO A 505 -14.37 3.71 2.12
CA PRO A 505 -14.07 2.83 3.23
C PRO A 505 -15.33 2.27 3.92
N GLU A 506 -16.39 3.07 4.07
CA GLU A 506 -17.66 2.64 4.66
C GLU A 506 -18.36 1.60 3.80
N ALA A 507 -18.39 1.79 2.48
CA ALA A 507 -18.97 0.84 1.55
C ALA A 507 -18.25 -0.52 1.62
N CYS A 508 -16.93 -0.51 1.82
CA CYS A 508 -16.11 -1.70 2.03
C CYS A 508 -16.53 -2.46 3.30
N ILE A 509 -16.69 -1.74 4.42
CA ILE A 509 -17.14 -2.32 5.70
C ILE A 509 -18.55 -2.90 5.58
N ILE A 510 -19.49 -2.13 5.02
CA ILE A 510 -20.91 -2.50 4.90
C ILE A 510 -21.08 -3.75 4.04
N THR A 511 -20.42 -3.80 2.88
CA THR A 511 -20.55 -4.92 1.93
C THR A 511 -20.14 -6.25 2.57
N GLU A 512 -19.04 -6.26 3.31
CA GLU A 512 -18.57 -7.46 4.01
C GLU A 512 -19.40 -7.79 5.26
N ARG A 513 -19.79 -6.77 6.04
CA ARG A 513 -20.71 -6.92 7.19
C ARG A 513 -21.97 -7.67 6.78
N ASP A 514 -22.55 -7.28 5.64
CA ASP A 514 -23.83 -7.79 5.13
C ASP A 514 -23.70 -9.10 4.32
N THR A 515 -22.51 -9.72 4.35
CA THR A 515 -22.23 -11.02 3.75
C THR A 515 -21.89 -12.05 4.84
N PRO A 516 -22.89 -12.62 5.55
CA PRO A 516 -22.65 -13.43 6.76
C PRO A 516 -21.98 -14.79 6.53
N PHE A 517 -21.97 -15.28 5.29
CA PHE A 517 -21.29 -16.51 4.87
C PHE A 517 -19.81 -16.30 4.54
N SER A 518 -19.39 -15.06 4.24
CA SER A 518 -17.98 -14.73 4.00
C SER A 518 -17.18 -14.83 5.30
N LEU A 519 -15.96 -15.38 5.23
CA LEU A 519 -15.03 -15.42 6.37
C LEU A 519 -14.63 -14.02 6.84
N GLY A 520 -14.70 -13.01 5.99
CA GLY A 520 -14.14 -11.68 6.23
C GLY A 520 -13.41 -11.13 5.00
N GLN A 521 -12.57 -10.12 5.23
CA GLN A 521 -11.86 -9.39 4.18
C GLN A 521 -10.42 -9.06 4.57
N PHE A 522 -9.58 -8.81 3.58
CA PHE A 522 -8.26 -8.21 3.71
C PHE A 522 -8.20 -6.92 2.89
N ILE A 523 -8.12 -5.76 3.54
CA ILE A 523 -8.11 -4.47 2.84
C ILE A 523 -6.72 -4.18 2.24
N TRP A 524 -6.69 -3.59 1.05
CA TRP A 524 -5.51 -3.07 0.37
C TRP A 524 -5.35 -1.58 0.69
N THR A 525 -4.42 -1.15 1.55
CA THR A 525 -3.59 -1.95 2.49
C THR A 525 -3.81 -1.44 3.91
N GLY A 526 -3.26 -2.13 4.91
CA GLY A 526 -3.23 -1.60 6.28
C GLY A 526 -2.24 -0.43 6.39
N ILE A 527 -1.03 -0.62 5.87
CA ILE A 527 0.04 0.39 5.88
C ILE A 527 0.54 0.63 4.45
N ASP A 528 0.83 1.89 4.12
CA ASP A 528 1.48 2.23 2.86
C ASP A 528 2.84 1.56 2.74
N TYR A 529 3.26 1.37 1.50
CA TYR A 529 4.50 0.73 1.11
C TYR A 529 5.18 1.54 -0.01
N ILE A 530 6.45 1.25 -0.25
CA ILE A 530 7.19 1.92 -1.32
C ILE A 530 6.82 1.27 -2.67
N GLY A 531 6.70 2.07 -3.72
CA GLY A 531 6.24 1.65 -5.04
C GLY A 531 4.72 1.68 -5.20
N GLU A 532 4.27 1.17 -6.34
CA GLU A 532 2.85 1.16 -6.76
C GLU A 532 2.07 2.45 -6.42
N PRO A 533 2.56 3.63 -6.84
CA PRO A 533 2.05 4.95 -6.45
C PRO A 533 0.72 5.32 -7.13
N THR A 534 -0.15 4.34 -7.41
CA THR A 534 -1.46 4.55 -8.02
C THR A 534 -2.23 5.61 -7.24
N PRO A 535 -2.78 6.64 -7.90
CA PRO A 535 -2.98 6.77 -9.36
C PRO A 535 -1.86 7.48 -10.13
N TYR A 536 -0.79 7.88 -9.44
CA TYR A 536 0.31 8.70 -9.97
C TYR A 536 1.54 7.85 -10.34
N HIS A 537 2.66 8.54 -10.56
CA HIS A 537 3.99 7.98 -10.81
C HIS A 537 5.02 8.52 -9.78
N THR A 538 4.59 8.64 -8.52
CA THR A 538 5.40 9.09 -7.38
C THR A 538 6.16 7.90 -6.74
N LYS A 539 6.69 7.98 -5.51
CA LYS A 539 7.53 6.88 -4.97
C LYS A 539 6.81 5.91 -4.02
N ASN A 540 5.74 6.30 -3.33
CA ASN A 540 5.04 5.47 -2.34
C ASN A 540 3.56 5.25 -2.71
N SER A 541 2.95 4.21 -2.17
CA SER A 541 1.52 3.95 -2.31
C SER A 541 0.68 5.02 -1.60
N TYR A 542 -0.62 5.05 -1.94
CA TYR A 542 -1.64 5.86 -1.27
C TYR A 542 -2.74 5.02 -0.59
N PHE A 543 -2.63 3.70 -0.64
CA PHE A 543 -3.67 2.75 -0.24
C PHE A 543 -3.78 2.53 1.28
N GLY A 544 -2.70 2.73 2.01
CA GLY A 544 -2.60 2.42 3.42
C GLY A 544 -3.53 3.26 4.27
N GLN A 545 -4.08 2.65 5.32
CA GLN A 545 -4.80 3.37 6.38
C GLN A 545 -3.82 4.10 7.32
N VAL A 546 -2.56 3.69 7.27
CA VAL A 546 -1.41 4.30 7.93
C VAL A 546 -0.35 4.59 6.85
N ASP A 547 0.34 5.71 6.92
CA ASP A 547 1.43 6.04 5.98
C ASP A 547 2.74 5.26 6.26
N THR A 548 3.74 5.38 5.37
CA THR A 548 5.04 4.69 5.49
C THR A 548 5.82 5.10 6.74
N ALA A 549 5.56 6.30 7.27
CA ALA A 549 6.14 6.83 8.49
C ALA A 549 5.41 6.35 9.76
N THR A 550 4.41 5.47 9.61
CA THR A 550 3.56 4.91 10.66
C THR A 550 2.61 5.92 11.33
N PHE A 551 2.20 6.96 10.60
CA PHE A 551 1.14 7.88 11.04
C PHE A 551 -0.23 7.48 10.48
N LYS A 552 -1.23 7.50 11.37
CA LYS A 552 -2.63 7.14 11.04
C LYS A 552 -3.24 8.19 10.10
N LYS A 553 -3.91 7.73 9.04
CA LYS A 553 -4.75 8.57 8.16
C LYS A 553 -6.20 8.58 8.67
N ASP A 554 -7.07 9.41 8.10
CA ASP A 554 -8.44 9.55 8.59
C ASP A 554 -9.28 8.26 8.44
N SER A 555 -9.05 7.49 7.38
CA SER A 555 -9.72 6.20 7.16
C SER A 555 -9.40 5.15 8.22
N TYR A 556 -8.23 5.21 8.88
CA TYR A 556 -7.87 4.35 10.00
C TYR A 556 -8.97 4.36 11.05
N TYR A 557 -9.48 5.56 11.36
CA TYR A 557 -10.50 5.75 12.37
C TYR A 557 -11.89 5.31 11.89
N ILE A 558 -12.15 5.29 10.57
CA ILE A 558 -13.37 4.71 10.00
C ILE A 558 -13.37 3.19 10.19
N TYR A 559 -12.26 2.52 9.89
CA TYR A 559 -12.11 1.08 10.16
C TYR A 559 -12.14 0.77 11.65
N GLN A 560 -11.45 1.57 12.49
CA GLN A 560 -11.53 1.44 13.95
C GLN A 560 -12.96 1.55 14.46
N ALA A 561 -13.74 2.51 13.97
CA ALA A 561 -15.16 2.65 14.30
C ALA A 561 -15.99 1.43 13.86
N GLY A 562 -15.69 0.84 12.71
CA GLY A 562 -16.39 -0.34 12.19
C GLY A 562 -15.97 -1.68 12.81
N TRP A 563 -14.77 -1.77 13.37
CA TRP A 563 -14.17 -3.03 13.83
C TRP A 563 -13.99 -3.16 15.34
N THR A 564 -14.18 -2.07 16.10
CA THR A 564 -14.08 -2.09 17.57
C THR A 564 -15.43 -1.83 18.24
N ASP A 565 -15.57 -2.25 19.50
CA ASP A 565 -16.79 -2.05 20.30
C ASP A 565 -16.63 -0.84 21.24
N TYR A 566 -17.57 0.10 21.20
CA TYR A 566 -17.55 1.28 22.07
C TYR A 566 -17.65 0.93 23.56
N LYS A 567 -18.15 -0.27 23.92
CA LYS A 567 -18.25 -0.71 25.31
C LYS A 567 -16.90 -1.04 25.93
N THR A 568 -15.91 -1.39 25.11
CA THR A 568 -14.55 -1.72 25.56
C THR A 568 -13.53 -0.66 25.14
N ASN A 569 -13.74 -0.02 23.98
CA ASN A 569 -12.84 0.98 23.42
C ASN A 569 -13.63 2.13 22.75
N PRO A 570 -14.32 2.99 23.51
CA PRO A 570 -15.09 4.10 22.95
C PRO A 570 -14.18 5.08 22.22
N MET A 571 -14.54 5.46 20.99
CA MET A 571 -13.76 6.40 20.20
C MET A 571 -14.65 7.36 19.40
N VAL A 572 -14.12 8.54 19.11
CA VAL A 572 -14.67 9.47 18.12
C VAL A 572 -13.51 10.20 17.45
N HIS A 573 -13.60 10.39 16.15
CA HIS A 573 -12.61 11.10 15.35
C HIS A 573 -13.29 12.13 14.45
N ILE A 574 -12.71 13.31 14.33
CA ILE A 574 -13.19 14.43 13.53
C ILE A 574 -12.10 14.91 12.58
N PHE A 575 -12.47 15.07 11.32
CA PHE A 575 -11.60 15.55 10.25
C PHE A 575 -12.40 16.45 9.29
N PRO A 576 -11.77 17.46 8.67
CA PRO A 576 -10.33 17.74 8.61
C PRO A 576 -9.75 18.48 9.85
N TYR A 577 -8.48 18.92 9.78
CA TYR A 577 -7.95 19.99 10.64
C TYR A 577 -8.73 21.31 10.43
N TRP A 578 -8.55 22.34 11.28
CA TRP A 578 -9.40 23.54 11.26
C TRP A 578 -8.67 24.86 10.93
N ASP A 579 -8.02 24.94 9.77
CA ASP A 579 -7.28 26.13 9.29
C ASP A 579 -7.46 26.33 7.77
N PHE A 580 -8.49 27.07 7.34
CA PHE A 580 -8.85 27.28 5.92
C PHE A 580 -9.05 28.76 5.57
N ASN A 581 -9.57 29.05 4.36
CA ASN A 581 -9.94 30.40 3.95
C ASN A 581 -11.23 30.85 4.66
N PRO A 582 -11.30 32.09 5.18
CA PRO A 582 -12.51 32.62 5.78
C PRO A 582 -13.75 32.45 4.88
N GLY A 583 -14.80 31.79 5.41
CA GLY A 583 -16.05 31.56 4.69
C GLY A 583 -16.01 30.47 3.61
N GLN A 584 -14.89 29.78 3.38
CA GLN A 584 -14.83 28.60 2.51
C GLN A 584 -15.75 27.50 3.06
N MET A 585 -16.46 26.80 2.17
CA MET A 585 -17.30 25.68 2.61
C MET A 585 -16.44 24.43 2.87
N ILE A 586 -16.49 23.92 4.10
CA ILE A 586 -15.70 22.77 4.55
C ILE A 586 -16.62 21.58 4.82
N ASP A 587 -16.27 20.43 4.23
CA ASP A 587 -16.86 19.14 4.55
C ASP A 587 -16.23 18.59 5.83
N VAL A 588 -16.97 18.63 6.94
CA VAL A 588 -16.57 18.06 8.23
C VAL A 588 -17.18 16.68 8.39
N ARG A 589 -16.35 15.69 8.66
CA ARG A 589 -16.74 14.30 8.85
C ARG A 589 -16.37 13.84 10.27
N VAL A 590 -17.26 13.04 10.86
CA VAL A 590 -17.09 12.48 12.20
C VAL A 590 -17.42 11.00 12.17
N CYS A 591 -16.45 10.16 12.53
CA CYS A 591 -16.66 8.72 12.71
C CYS A 591 -16.51 8.33 14.19
N SER A 592 -17.28 7.35 14.61
CA SER A 592 -17.31 6.82 15.98
C SER A 592 -17.87 5.41 15.94
N ASN A 593 -17.46 4.57 16.90
CA ASN A 593 -18.13 3.29 17.17
C ASN A 593 -19.37 3.43 18.08
N ALA A 594 -19.66 4.64 18.55
CA ALA A 594 -20.79 4.93 19.41
C ALA A 594 -22.10 5.07 18.59
N PRO A 595 -23.26 4.75 19.18
CA PRO A 595 -24.54 4.81 18.48
C PRO A 595 -25.00 6.23 18.11
N ARG A 596 -24.43 7.28 18.71
CA ARG A 596 -24.80 8.67 18.39
C ARG A 596 -23.62 9.61 18.52
N ILE A 597 -23.55 10.59 17.62
CA ILE A 597 -22.57 11.66 17.64
C ILE A 597 -23.23 13.04 17.51
N GLU A 598 -22.55 14.06 18.03
CA GLU A 598 -22.87 15.47 17.91
C GLU A 598 -21.64 16.27 17.46
N LEU A 599 -21.85 17.19 16.52
CA LEU A 599 -20.84 18.16 16.11
C LEU A 599 -21.20 19.54 16.69
N GLN A 600 -20.23 20.18 17.33
CA GLN A 600 -20.31 21.56 17.82
C GLN A 600 -19.24 22.43 17.16
N HIS A 601 -19.58 23.70 16.90
CA HIS A 601 -18.63 24.76 16.56
C HIS A 601 -18.75 25.89 17.58
N ASN A 602 -17.65 26.20 18.26
CA ASN A 602 -17.60 27.22 19.33
C ASN A 602 -18.70 27.03 20.39
N GLY A 603 -18.95 25.77 20.78
CA GLY A 603 -19.96 25.38 21.78
C GLY A 603 -21.41 25.37 21.28
N VAL A 604 -21.66 25.70 20.01
CA VAL A 604 -22.99 25.64 19.39
C VAL A 604 -23.13 24.35 18.58
N THR A 605 -24.17 23.57 18.85
CA THR A 605 -24.49 22.35 18.09
C THR A 605 -24.80 22.70 16.64
N ILE A 606 -24.05 22.10 15.72
CA ILE A 606 -24.29 22.13 14.27
C ILE A 606 -25.30 21.05 13.87
N GLY A 607 -25.17 19.86 14.46
CA GLY A 607 -26.09 18.76 14.22
C GLY A 607 -25.69 17.47 14.95
N THR A 608 -26.58 16.48 14.93
CA THR A 608 -26.34 15.14 15.46
C THR A 608 -26.55 14.09 14.37
N PHE A 609 -25.91 12.94 14.52
CA PHE A 609 -26.07 11.79 13.63
C PHE A 609 -26.14 10.51 14.47
N ASP A 610 -27.16 9.68 14.24
CA ASP A 610 -27.31 8.37 14.87
C ASP A 610 -26.69 7.32 13.95
N ILE A 611 -25.82 6.47 14.49
CA ILE A 611 -25.04 5.48 13.74
C ILE A 611 -25.59 4.08 14.04
N ASP A 612 -26.12 3.41 13.03
CA ASP A 612 -26.45 1.98 13.10
C ASP A 612 -25.32 1.14 12.48
N HIS A 613 -24.38 0.71 13.32
CA HIS A 613 -23.27 -0.15 12.87
C HIS A 613 -23.72 -1.51 12.35
N LYS A 614 -24.90 -2.00 12.74
CA LYS A 614 -25.38 -3.34 12.39
C LYS A 614 -26.13 -3.38 11.07
N HIS A 615 -26.93 -2.35 10.79
CA HIS A 615 -27.82 -2.33 9.62
C HIS A 615 -27.78 -1.03 8.80
N GLY A 616 -27.10 0.00 9.28
CA GLY A 616 -27.02 1.29 8.59
C GLY A 616 -26.20 1.21 7.30
N ASP A 617 -26.58 2.05 6.34
CA ASP A 617 -25.91 2.28 5.05
C ASP A 617 -24.94 3.48 5.09
N GLN A 618 -24.95 4.25 6.18
CA GLN A 618 -24.02 5.33 6.46
C GLN A 618 -23.41 5.15 7.87
N LEU A 619 -22.08 5.09 7.94
CA LEU A 619 -21.34 4.86 9.19
C LEU A 619 -20.59 6.12 9.70
N VAL A 620 -20.68 7.24 8.98
CA VAL A 620 -19.90 8.46 9.26
C VAL A 620 -20.81 9.67 9.11
N GLY A 621 -20.89 10.50 10.15
CA GLY A 621 -21.61 11.77 10.10
C GLY A 621 -20.88 12.78 9.22
N TRP A 622 -21.62 13.60 8.49
CA TRP A 622 -21.07 14.55 7.54
C TRP A 622 -21.89 15.84 7.52
N TRP A 623 -21.19 16.98 7.62
CA TRP A 623 -21.76 18.33 7.60
C TRP A 623 -20.95 19.25 6.70
N LYS A 624 -21.62 20.22 6.07
CA LYS A 624 -20.97 21.33 5.38
C LYS A 624 -21.12 22.60 6.18
N ILE A 625 -19.99 23.18 6.59
CA ILE A 625 -19.98 24.42 7.37
C ILE A 625 -18.99 25.43 6.78
N PRO A 626 -19.35 26.72 6.73
CA PRO A 626 -18.40 27.76 6.34
C PRO A 626 -17.29 27.87 7.40
N TYR A 627 -16.04 27.90 6.96
CA TYR A 627 -14.91 28.04 7.86
C TYR A 627 -14.97 29.39 8.59
N LYS A 628 -14.91 29.29 9.92
CA LYS A 628 -14.70 30.40 10.84
C LYS A 628 -13.78 29.91 11.95
N GLU A 629 -12.79 30.73 12.27
CA GLU A 629 -11.81 30.47 13.32
C GLU A 629 -12.49 30.03 14.63
N GLY A 630 -11.90 29.06 15.31
CA GLY A 630 -12.37 28.60 16.61
C GLY A 630 -12.17 27.10 16.83
N GLU A 631 -13.12 26.49 17.55
CA GLU A 631 -13.07 25.10 17.95
C GLU A 631 -14.20 24.28 17.31
N LEU A 632 -13.85 23.18 16.67
CA LEU A 632 -14.76 22.08 16.38
C LEU A 632 -14.64 21.01 17.45
N LYS A 633 -15.78 20.53 17.93
CA LYS A 633 -15.85 19.47 18.93
C LYS A 633 -16.84 18.40 18.50
N ALA A 634 -16.37 17.17 18.38
CA ALA A 634 -17.21 15.98 18.22
C ALA A 634 -17.44 15.32 19.58
N ILE A 635 -18.67 14.92 19.85
CA ILE A 635 -19.10 14.27 21.10
C ILE A 635 -19.81 12.98 20.72
N ALA A 636 -19.39 11.86 21.31
CA ALA A 636 -20.00 10.55 21.12
C ALA A 636 -20.78 10.13 22.37
N TYR A 637 -21.98 9.59 22.15
CA TYR A 637 -22.93 9.19 23.17
C TYR A 637 -23.23 7.70 23.08
N ASP A 638 -23.40 7.04 24.23
CA ASP A 638 -23.90 5.68 24.32
C ASP A 638 -25.43 5.59 24.12
N GLU A 639 -25.99 4.38 24.22
CA GLU A 639 -27.43 4.12 24.05
C GLU A 639 -28.31 4.78 25.12
N HIS A 640 -27.70 5.31 26.19
CA HIS A 640 -28.37 6.00 27.30
C HIS A 640 -28.18 7.52 27.25
N GLY A 641 -27.54 8.05 26.20
CA GLY A 641 -27.26 9.48 26.06
C GLY A 641 -26.11 9.98 26.94
N ARG A 642 -25.25 9.10 27.47
CA ARG A 642 -24.06 9.49 28.24
C ARG A 642 -22.90 9.74 27.29
N VAL A 643 -22.14 10.81 27.53
CA VAL A 643 -20.91 11.09 26.78
C VAL A 643 -19.85 10.04 27.11
N ILE A 644 -19.33 9.36 26.09
CA ILE A 644 -18.31 8.30 26.25
C ILE A 644 -16.98 8.64 25.57
N ALA A 645 -16.98 9.53 24.57
CA ALA A 645 -15.76 10.02 23.93
C ALA A 645 -15.95 11.43 23.36
N THR A 646 -14.85 12.19 23.25
CA THR A 646 -14.84 13.52 22.61
C THR A 646 -13.56 13.71 21.81
N ALA A 647 -13.65 14.41 20.68
CA ALA A 647 -12.50 14.84 19.89
C ALA A 647 -12.63 16.32 19.53
N VAL A 648 -11.49 17.02 19.45
CA VAL A 648 -11.44 18.47 19.25
C VAL A 648 -10.42 18.84 18.17
N ARG A 649 -10.78 19.79 17.31
CA ARG A 649 -9.90 20.47 16.37
C ARG A 649 -10.01 21.97 16.57
N ARG A 650 -8.87 22.67 16.53
CA ARG A 650 -8.81 24.13 16.72
C ARG A 650 -8.10 24.77 15.55
N SER A 651 -8.47 26.01 15.27
CA SER A 651 -7.65 26.88 14.44
C SER A 651 -6.32 27.15 15.12
N PHE A 652 -5.26 27.22 14.33
CA PHE A 652 -3.88 27.37 14.79
C PHE A 652 -3.14 28.39 13.92
N LYS A 653 -2.06 28.95 14.46
CA LYS A 653 -1.20 29.93 13.78
C LYS A 653 0.06 29.28 13.21
N ASP A 654 1.01 30.11 12.80
CA ASP A 654 2.32 29.65 12.34
C ASP A 654 3.07 28.88 13.46
N PRO A 655 3.90 27.89 13.09
CA PRO A 655 4.79 27.21 14.02
C PRO A 655 5.64 28.19 14.84
N ALA A 656 5.71 27.93 16.14
CA ALA A 656 6.56 28.66 17.08
C ALA A 656 7.48 27.74 17.88
N ARG A 657 7.12 26.45 18.02
CA ARG A 657 7.87 25.45 18.78
C ARG A 657 7.91 24.10 18.07
N ILE A 658 9.04 23.42 18.19
CA ILE A 658 9.19 22.00 17.82
C ILE A 658 8.76 21.15 19.01
N ARG A 659 8.02 20.08 18.77
CA ARG A 659 7.64 19.11 19.80
C ARG A 659 8.09 17.71 19.40
N LEU A 660 8.76 17.03 20.32
CA LEU A 660 9.21 15.65 20.18
C LEU A 660 8.31 14.72 21.01
N GLN A 661 7.94 13.59 20.43
CA GLN A 661 7.19 12.55 21.11
C GLN A 661 7.77 11.17 20.76
N ALA A 662 8.62 10.65 21.63
CA ALA A 662 9.11 9.28 21.53
C ALA A 662 8.05 8.26 21.96
N ASP A 663 7.97 7.13 21.25
CA ASP A 663 7.10 6.02 21.64
C ASP A 663 7.60 5.29 22.90
N LYS A 664 8.90 5.39 23.19
CA LYS A 664 9.52 4.98 24.46
C LYS A 664 10.78 5.79 24.74
N LYS A 665 11.14 5.91 26.02
CA LYS A 665 12.34 6.64 26.47
C LYS A 665 13.53 5.75 26.84
N GLN A 666 13.32 4.44 26.84
CA GLN A 666 14.34 3.45 27.17
C GLN A 666 14.36 2.34 26.12
N VAL A 667 15.56 1.92 25.74
CA VAL A 667 15.82 0.79 24.85
C VAL A 667 16.89 -0.12 25.44
N TYR A 668 17.02 -1.33 24.93
CA TYR A 668 18.18 -2.16 25.24
C TYR A 668 19.29 -1.87 24.24
N ALA A 669 20.53 -1.79 24.73
CA ALA A 669 21.75 -1.71 23.93
C ALA A 669 22.05 -3.08 23.27
N ASP A 670 21.11 -3.57 22.47
CA ASP A 670 21.18 -4.85 21.76
C ASP A 670 21.38 -4.70 20.26
N GLY A 671 21.61 -3.48 19.78
CA GLY A 671 21.86 -3.19 18.38
C GLY A 671 20.64 -3.19 17.46
N THR A 672 19.51 -3.74 17.90
CA THR A 672 18.31 -3.99 17.08
C THR A 672 17.08 -3.24 17.56
N ASP A 673 17.04 -2.84 18.83
CA ASP A 673 15.94 -2.10 19.40
C ASP A 673 15.89 -0.65 18.87
N LEU A 674 14.68 -0.12 18.70
CA LEU A 674 14.41 1.15 18.02
C LEU A 674 13.57 2.09 18.88
N ILE A 675 13.84 3.40 18.82
CA ILE A 675 12.95 4.47 19.29
C ILE A 675 12.35 5.16 18.06
N PHE A 676 11.04 5.38 18.08
CA PHE A 676 10.32 6.17 17.09
C PHE A 676 9.96 7.52 17.70
N VAL A 677 10.58 8.59 17.22
CA VAL A 677 10.36 9.95 17.69
C VAL A 677 9.52 10.71 16.67
N GLU A 678 8.27 10.99 17.02
CA GLU A 678 7.39 11.87 16.25
C GLU A 678 7.80 13.34 16.49
N ILE A 679 8.05 14.05 15.39
CA ILE A 679 8.41 15.46 15.35
C ILE A 679 7.21 16.23 14.81
N THR A 680 6.69 17.15 15.60
CA THR A 680 5.52 17.99 15.30
C THR A 680 5.82 19.46 15.58
N MET A 681 4.89 20.34 15.16
CA MET A 681 4.96 21.78 15.42
C MET A 681 3.79 22.24 16.26
N GLU A 682 4.05 23.19 17.15
CA GLU A 682 3.04 23.91 17.92
C GLU A 682 3.14 25.41 17.66
N ASP A 683 2.00 26.09 17.63
CA ASP A 683 1.96 27.55 17.56
C ASP A 683 2.27 28.21 18.93
N GLU A 684 2.26 29.53 18.97
CA GLU A 684 2.48 30.30 20.21
C GLU A 684 1.44 29.98 21.30
N GLY A 685 0.22 29.61 20.90
CA GLY A 685 -0.88 29.19 21.78
C GLY A 685 -0.79 27.73 22.24
N GLY A 686 0.18 26.95 21.74
CA GLY A 686 0.32 25.53 22.04
C GLY A 686 -0.64 24.64 21.24
N ASN A 687 -1.27 25.15 20.19
CA ASN A 687 -2.07 24.33 19.28
C ASN A 687 -1.16 23.59 18.30
N PRO A 688 -1.43 22.30 17.99
CA PRO A 688 -0.73 21.59 16.92
C PRO A 688 -0.94 22.27 15.57
N VAL A 689 0.13 22.52 14.83
CA VAL A 689 0.07 23.07 13.46
C VAL A 689 -0.01 21.91 12.48
N GLU A 690 -1.23 21.44 12.22
CA GLU A 690 -1.49 20.19 11.50
C GLU A 690 -1.21 20.26 9.98
N ASN A 691 -0.92 21.46 9.45
CA ASN A 691 -0.46 21.67 8.07
C ASN A 691 1.00 22.12 7.99
N ALA A 692 1.79 21.99 9.06
CA ALA A 692 3.19 22.42 9.05
C ALA A 692 4.02 21.63 8.03
N SER A 693 4.87 22.34 7.29
CA SER A 693 5.73 21.83 6.22
C SER A 693 7.22 22.13 6.47
N ASN A 694 7.57 22.58 7.68
CA ASN A 694 8.91 23.00 8.07
C ASN A 694 9.97 21.95 7.71
N ARG A 695 11.12 22.40 7.19
CA ARG A 695 12.32 21.56 7.12
C ARG A 695 12.96 21.49 8.49
N VAL A 696 13.30 20.27 8.93
CA VAL A 696 14.07 20.05 10.16
C VAL A 696 15.39 19.34 9.86
N ARG A 697 16.37 19.55 10.72
CA ARG A 697 17.60 18.76 10.82
C ARG A 697 17.56 17.97 12.12
N VAL A 698 17.91 16.69 12.06
CA VAL A 698 17.92 15.77 13.20
C VAL A 698 19.34 15.25 13.40
N GLU A 699 19.88 15.48 14.59
CA GLU A 699 21.19 14.98 15.00
C GLU A 699 21.02 14.03 16.19
N VAL A 700 21.70 12.88 16.15
CA VAL A 700 21.65 11.87 17.21
C VAL A 700 23.07 11.52 17.62
N THR A 701 23.35 11.57 18.93
CA THR A 701 24.66 11.27 19.51
C THR A 701 24.54 10.34 20.73
N GLY A 702 25.66 9.72 21.12
CA GLY A 702 25.72 8.80 22.26
C GLY A 702 25.39 7.35 21.87
N ALA A 703 24.63 6.65 22.73
CA ALA A 703 24.29 5.23 22.61
C ALA A 703 23.21 4.90 21.57
N GLY A 704 23.00 5.78 20.59
CA GLY A 704 21.99 5.64 19.55
C GLY A 704 22.47 6.19 18.22
N ARG A 705 21.81 5.75 17.14
CA ARG A 705 22.11 6.16 15.76
C ARG A 705 20.82 6.44 15.01
N LEU A 706 20.75 7.58 14.32
CA LEU A 706 19.64 7.87 13.40
C LEU A 706 19.73 6.88 12.23
N ILE A 707 18.65 6.14 11.95
CA ILE A 707 18.62 5.12 10.88
C ILE A 707 17.49 5.33 9.86
N GLY A 708 16.69 6.39 10.03
CA GLY A 708 15.62 6.73 9.09
C GLY A 708 14.91 8.03 9.44
N LEU A 709 14.57 8.80 8.40
CA LEU A 709 13.63 9.93 8.45
C LEU A 709 12.51 9.71 7.42
N ASP A 710 11.26 9.78 7.86
CA ASP A 710 10.10 9.61 6.97
C ASP A 710 8.91 10.46 7.42
N ASN A 711 8.21 11.05 6.47
CA ASN A 711 7.01 11.86 6.69
C ASN A 711 5.77 11.27 6.00
N GLY A 712 5.89 10.17 5.26
CA GLY A 712 4.78 9.52 4.56
C GLY A 712 4.35 10.21 3.25
N ASP A 713 5.03 11.28 2.83
CA ASP A 713 4.73 11.96 1.57
C ASP A 713 5.32 11.20 0.38
N SER A 714 4.43 10.66 -0.47
CA SER A 714 4.81 9.96 -1.68
C SER A 714 5.49 10.88 -2.71
N THR A 715 5.33 12.20 -2.60
CA THR A 715 5.92 13.20 -3.52
C THR A 715 7.25 13.77 -3.03
N ASP A 716 7.68 13.43 -1.82
CA ASP A 716 8.93 13.90 -1.22
C ASP A 716 10.08 12.92 -1.49
N TYR A 717 11.01 13.31 -2.36
CA TYR A 717 12.16 12.50 -2.74
C TYR A 717 13.39 12.74 -1.88
N ASP A 718 13.30 13.45 -0.76
CA ASP A 718 14.41 13.46 0.20
C ASP A 718 14.73 12.05 0.68
N GLN A 719 16.03 11.82 0.89
CA GLN A 719 16.58 10.51 1.24
C GLN A 719 16.08 10.05 2.61
N TYR A 720 15.59 8.81 2.70
CA TYR A 720 15.24 8.19 3.99
C TYR A 720 16.45 8.10 4.93
N LYS A 721 17.65 7.96 4.35
CA LYS A 721 18.94 7.83 5.05
C LYS A 721 19.68 9.17 5.24
N GLY A 722 18.97 10.30 5.07
CA GLY A 722 19.48 11.65 5.32
C GLY A 722 19.27 12.14 6.76
N VAL A 723 19.79 13.34 7.07
CA VAL A 723 19.66 13.99 8.39
C VAL A 723 18.72 15.20 8.38
N SER A 724 18.12 15.52 7.23
CA SER A 724 17.15 16.62 7.10
C SER A 724 16.01 16.23 6.18
N ARG A 725 14.78 16.58 6.60
CA ARG A 725 13.55 16.34 5.84
C ARG A 725 12.49 17.39 6.20
N ARG A 726 11.55 17.66 5.29
CA ARG A 726 10.35 18.43 5.60
C ARG A 726 9.35 17.61 6.42
N LEU A 727 8.59 18.27 7.28
CA LEU A 727 7.33 17.73 7.78
C LEU A 727 6.33 17.65 6.61
N PHE A 728 5.46 16.64 6.65
CA PHE A 728 4.31 16.56 5.76
C PHE A 728 3.05 16.63 6.62
N ASN A 729 2.21 17.64 6.39
CA ASN A 729 0.98 17.90 7.15
C ASN A 729 1.20 17.72 8.67
N GLY A 730 2.13 18.50 9.21
CA GLY A 730 2.37 18.60 10.64
C GLY A 730 3.29 17.55 11.25
N LYS A 731 3.75 16.54 10.52
CA LYS A 731 4.48 15.40 11.11
C LYS A 731 5.72 14.95 10.32
N LEU A 732 6.73 14.51 11.07
CA LEU A 732 7.91 13.77 10.59
C LEU A 732 8.27 12.70 11.64
N MET A 733 8.72 11.52 11.19
CA MET A 733 9.22 10.45 12.04
C MET A 733 10.75 10.39 11.98
N ALA A 734 11.40 10.36 13.13
CA ALA A 734 12.80 9.98 13.27
C ALA A 734 12.93 8.60 13.93
N ILE A 735 13.66 7.69 13.28
CA ILE A 735 13.90 6.33 13.76
C ILE A 735 15.32 6.23 14.29
N ILE A 736 15.47 5.92 15.57
CA ILE A 736 16.77 5.83 16.24
C ILE A 736 17.01 4.37 16.65
N GLY A 737 18.09 3.77 16.16
CA GLY A 737 18.52 2.43 16.58
C GLY A 737 19.49 2.50 17.77
N ALA A 738 19.35 1.60 18.74
CA ALA A 738 20.28 1.45 19.86
C ALA A 738 21.61 0.87 19.39
N THR A 739 22.75 1.32 19.94
CA THR A 739 24.06 0.67 19.72
C THR A 739 24.18 -0.61 20.58
N LEU A 740 25.39 -1.21 20.63
CA LEU A 740 25.70 -2.30 21.58
C LEU A 740 26.21 -1.77 22.93
N GLU A 741 26.48 -0.47 23.04
CA GLU A 741 27.00 0.15 24.25
C GLU A 741 25.86 0.82 25.02
N PRO A 742 25.66 0.51 26.31
CA PRO A 742 24.65 1.20 27.13
C PRO A 742 25.06 2.66 27.39
N GLY A 743 24.09 3.52 27.62
CA GLY A 743 24.35 4.94 27.91
C GLY A 743 23.23 5.86 27.47
N LYS A 744 23.52 7.16 27.44
CA LYS A 744 22.57 8.18 27.00
C LYS A 744 22.48 8.26 25.49
N ILE A 745 21.27 8.47 24.97
CA ILE A 745 20.98 8.81 23.58
C ILE A 745 20.49 10.25 23.57
N ARG A 746 21.21 11.16 22.92
CA ARG A 746 20.79 12.56 22.79
C ARG A 746 20.30 12.81 21.37
N ILE A 747 19.10 13.38 21.26
CA ILE A 747 18.55 13.89 20.01
C ILE A 747 18.52 15.41 20.06
N GLU A 748 18.95 16.05 18.99
CA GLU A 748 18.77 17.49 18.74
C GLU A 748 17.99 17.66 17.44
N VAL A 749 16.93 18.48 17.48
CA VAL A 749 16.12 18.83 16.31
C VAL A 749 16.08 20.34 16.15
N SER A 750 16.42 20.82 14.95
CA SER A 750 16.43 22.24 14.62
C SER A 750 15.66 22.53 13.34
N SER A 751 15.09 23.74 13.23
CA SER A 751 14.36 24.23 12.06
C SER A 751 14.61 25.73 11.91
N LYS A 752 14.70 26.22 10.66
CA LYS A 752 14.96 27.65 10.41
C LYS A 752 13.84 28.52 10.99
N GLY A 753 14.21 29.50 11.80
CA GLY A 753 13.26 30.44 12.41
C GLY A 753 12.63 29.95 13.71
N LEU A 754 12.94 28.74 14.18
CA LEU A 754 12.45 28.18 15.43
C LEU A 754 13.60 27.88 16.40
N PRO A 755 13.38 27.92 17.73
CA PRO A 755 14.33 27.40 18.70
C PRO A 755 14.57 25.90 18.49
N SER A 756 15.82 25.45 18.55
CA SER A 756 16.15 24.02 18.59
C SER A 756 15.60 23.36 19.87
N VAL A 757 15.30 22.07 19.78
CA VAL A 757 14.88 21.25 20.92
C VAL A 757 15.81 20.05 21.05
N GLU A 758 16.14 19.73 22.30
CA GLU A 758 16.95 18.57 22.64
C GLU A 758 16.20 17.69 23.63
N GLU A 759 16.33 16.38 23.47
CA GLU A 759 15.86 15.38 24.45
C GLU A 759 16.91 14.29 24.67
N GLU A 760 16.85 13.66 25.85
CA GLU A 760 17.68 12.52 26.20
C GLU A 760 16.82 11.28 26.45
N TYR A 761 17.30 10.15 25.93
CA TYR A 761 16.79 8.80 26.17
C TYR A 761 17.92 7.91 26.71
N GLU A 762 17.60 6.68 27.07
CA GLU A 762 18.55 5.78 27.72
C GLU A 762 18.60 4.40 27.04
N ALA A 763 19.81 3.93 26.75
CA ALA A 763 20.10 2.57 26.34
C ALA A 763 20.58 1.77 27.55
N LEU A 764 19.74 0.84 28.01
CA LEU A 764 20.01 -0.05 29.12
C LEU A 764 20.91 -1.21 28.69
N PRO A 765 21.74 -1.77 29.60
CA PRO A 765 22.50 -2.98 29.31
C PRO A 765 21.59 -4.13 28.87
N ALA A 766 21.97 -4.83 27.80
CA ALA A 766 21.26 -6.00 27.30
C ALA A 766 21.62 -7.27 28.10
N THR A 767 21.52 -7.23 29.44
CA THR A 767 21.92 -8.34 30.32
C THR A 767 21.14 -9.62 30.00
N GLY A 768 21.86 -10.70 29.72
CA GLY A 768 21.27 -12.01 29.41
C GLY A 768 20.85 -12.20 27.94
N LYS A 769 21.08 -11.22 27.06
CA LYS A 769 20.93 -11.39 25.60
C LYS A 769 22.26 -11.82 24.98
N ASP A 770 22.20 -12.76 24.04
CA ASP A 770 23.32 -13.08 23.18
C ASP A 770 23.42 -12.03 22.06
N LEU A 771 24.50 -11.23 22.10
CA LEU A 771 24.76 -10.17 21.11
C LEU A 771 25.66 -10.66 19.97
N THR A 772 26.01 -11.95 19.96
CA THR A 772 26.86 -12.55 18.92
C THR A 772 26.24 -12.33 17.55
N GLY A 773 27.05 -11.85 16.60
CA GLY A 773 26.63 -11.68 15.22
C GLY A 773 25.79 -10.44 14.94
N ILE A 774 25.61 -9.51 15.88
CA ILE A 774 24.88 -8.24 15.66
C ILE A 774 25.84 -7.14 15.19
N SER A 775 25.39 -6.29 14.25
CA SER A 775 26.16 -5.13 13.73
C SER A 775 25.43 -3.80 13.93
N THR A 776 26.18 -2.75 14.22
CA THR A 776 25.66 -1.40 14.52
C THR A 776 26.53 -0.27 13.95
N GLN A 777 27.07 -0.44 12.75
CA GLN A 777 28.05 0.45 12.12
C GLN A 777 27.40 1.55 11.26
N MET A 778 26.16 1.36 10.80
CA MET A 778 25.50 2.27 9.86
C MET A 778 24.57 3.25 10.57
N GLY A 779 24.62 4.51 10.13
CA GLY A 779 23.69 5.56 10.50
C GLY A 779 23.48 6.52 9.34
N ASN A 780 22.44 7.34 9.44
CA ASN A 780 22.11 8.38 8.48
C ASN A 780 23.26 9.39 8.37
N LYS A 781 23.45 9.92 7.17
CA LYS A 781 24.53 10.86 6.86
C LYS A 781 23.97 12.12 6.21
N GLU A 782 24.77 13.17 6.24
CA GLU A 782 24.48 14.40 5.54
C GLU A 782 24.46 14.15 4.02
N VAL A 783 23.33 14.46 3.37
CA VAL A 783 23.10 14.26 1.93
C VAL A 783 22.42 15.51 1.34
N PRO A 784 22.50 15.76 0.02
CA PRO A 784 21.78 16.86 -0.60
C PRO A 784 20.26 16.75 -0.42
N CYS A 785 19.58 17.87 -0.18
CA CYS A 785 18.13 17.95 -0.24
C CYS A 785 17.68 17.80 -1.70
N VAL A 786 16.63 17.02 -1.93
CA VAL A 786 15.99 16.89 -3.25
C VAL A 786 14.83 17.87 -3.37
N LEU A 787 14.04 18.01 -2.29
CA LEU A 787 12.94 18.98 -2.22
C LEU A 787 13.40 20.27 -1.54
N GLY A 788 13.42 21.38 -2.28
CA GLY A 788 13.82 22.68 -1.76
C GLY A 788 15.29 22.75 -1.34
N HIS A 789 15.61 23.41 -0.22
CA HIS A 789 16.99 23.52 0.28
C HIS A 789 17.07 23.58 1.82
N ARG A 790 18.24 23.36 2.41
CA ARG A 790 18.42 23.22 3.88
C ARG A 790 17.93 24.41 4.72
N GLU A 791 18.21 25.62 4.27
CA GLU A 791 17.89 26.87 5.00
C GLU A 791 16.50 27.42 4.70
N GLU A 792 15.61 26.62 4.13
CA GLU A 792 14.29 27.08 3.69
C GLU A 792 13.30 27.27 4.83
N ILE A 793 12.33 28.15 4.60
CA ILE A 793 11.09 28.26 5.35
C ILE A 793 9.97 27.95 4.35
N PRO A 794 9.49 26.69 4.27
CA PRO A 794 8.47 26.31 3.30
C PRO A 794 7.14 27.00 3.57
N LEU A 795 6.38 27.24 2.51
CA LEU A 795 5.01 27.72 2.60
C LEU A 795 4.13 26.61 3.20
N ARG A 796 3.27 26.93 4.17
CA ARG A 796 2.31 25.98 4.76
C ARG A 796 0.85 26.24 4.35
N LYS A 797 0.49 27.50 4.13
CA LYS A 797 -0.88 27.91 3.81
C LYS A 797 -0.89 29.09 2.83
N ILE A 798 -1.84 29.05 1.90
CA ILE A 798 -2.28 30.21 1.10
C ILE A 798 -3.69 30.54 1.56
N GLU A 799 -3.88 31.74 2.12
CA GLU A 799 -5.19 32.23 2.54
C GLU A 799 -5.76 33.17 1.47
N LEU A 800 -6.97 32.88 1.01
CA LEU A 800 -7.68 33.68 0.00
C LEU A 800 -8.69 34.62 0.65
N ILE A 801 -8.60 35.88 0.27
CA ILE A 801 -9.44 36.98 0.77
C ILE A 801 -10.17 37.57 -0.44
N CYS A 802 -11.50 37.48 -0.44
CA CYS A 802 -12.35 38.03 -1.49
C CYS A 802 -12.91 39.38 -1.03
N ASP A 803 -12.68 40.44 -1.81
CA ASP A 803 -13.05 41.81 -1.43
C ASP A 803 -14.53 42.15 -1.70
N GLY A 804 -15.30 41.21 -2.26
CA GLY A 804 -16.73 41.37 -2.59
C GLY A 804 -17.51 40.06 -2.56
N ASP A 805 -18.70 40.08 -3.15
CA ASP A 805 -19.58 38.90 -3.23
C ASP A 805 -18.99 37.80 -4.10
N ARG A 806 -19.19 36.55 -3.67
CA ARG A 806 -18.79 35.36 -4.44
C ARG A 806 -19.84 34.90 -5.44
N VAL A 807 -21.00 35.57 -5.46
CA VAL A 807 -22.06 35.41 -6.46
C VAL A 807 -22.01 36.59 -7.42
N LEU A 808 -21.59 36.31 -8.65
CA LEU A 808 -21.33 37.29 -9.70
C LEU A 808 -22.50 37.31 -10.68
N THR A 809 -23.11 38.48 -10.85
CA THR A 809 -24.26 38.71 -11.73
C THR A 809 -23.90 39.70 -12.83
N LYS A 810 -24.83 40.00 -13.74
CA LYS A 810 -24.62 41.04 -14.76
C LYS A 810 -24.24 42.41 -14.17
N SER A 811 -24.69 42.75 -12.96
CA SER A 811 -24.39 44.04 -12.30
C SER A 811 -23.08 44.05 -11.49
N ASN A 812 -22.54 42.88 -11.14
CA ASN A 812 -21.29 42.72 -10.36
C ASN A 812 -20.50 41.54 -10.94
N ARG A 813 -20.08 41.70 -12.20
CA ARG A 813 -19.46 40.61 -12.98
C ARG A 813 -18.02 40.30 -12.60
N GLU A 814 -17.38 41.19 -11.87
CA GLU A 814 -15.96 41.12 -11.52
C GLU A 814 -15.76 41.22 -10.01
N VAL A 815 -14.75 40.53 -9.50
CA VAL A 815 -14.34 40.59 -8.10
C VAL A 815 -12.83 40.44 -7.97
N LEU A 816 -12.23 41.13 -7.00
CA LEU A 816 -10.82 41.01 -6.67
C LEU A 816 -10.64 40.00 -5.54
N VAL A 817 -9.67 39.10 -5.72
CA VAL A 817 -9.25 38.13 -4.71
C VAL A 817 -7.75 38.29 -4.44
N ARG A 818 -7.37 38.29 -3.17
CA ARG A 818 -5.99 38.44 -2.71
C ARG A 818 -5.54 37.17 -2.00
N ALA A 819 -4.29 36.77 -2.23
CA ALA A 819 -3.63 35.66 -1.54
C ALA A 819 -2.69 36.19 -0.47
N LYS A 820 -2.83 35.67 0.75
CA LYS A 820 -1.88 35.87 1.85
C LYS A 820 -1.13 34.57 2.12
N LEU A 821 0.20 34.66 2.18
CA LEU A 821 1.09 33.52 2.33
C LEU A 821 1.50 33.35 3.80
N TYR A 822 1.52 32.10 4.27
CA TYR A 822 1.91 31.77 5.64
C TYR A 822 3.00 30.69 5.68
N PRO A 823 4.11 30.90 6.42
CA PRO A 823 4.42 32.15 7.13
C PRO A 823 4.75 33.28 6.14
N GLU A 824 4.63 34.55 6.57
CA GLU A 824 4.85 35.71 5.68
C GLU A 824 6.29 35.79 5.14
N ASN A 825 7.25 35.23 5.88
CA ASN A 825 8.66 35.14 5.49
C ASN A 825 9.02 33.82 4.78
N ALA A 826 8.04 33.10 4.22
CA ALA A 826 8.30 31.88 3.47
C ALA A 826 9.27 32.12 2.31
N SER A 827 10.16 31.16 2.07
CA SER A 827 11.19 31.20 1.01
C SER A 827 10.59 31.18 -0.40
N TYR A 828 9.35 30.67 -0.54
CA TYR A 828 8.66 30.53 -1.82
C TYR A 828 7.39 31.39 -1.84
N GLN A 829 7.42 32.47 -2.62
CA GLN A 829 6.32 33.45 -2.70
C GLN A 829 5.53 33.40 -4.01
N GLU A 830 5.97 32.60 -4.97
CA GLU A 830 5.33 32.47 -6.27
C GLU A 830 4.02 31.67 -6.17
N VAL A 831 2.99 32.17 -6.85
CA VAL A 831 1.67 31.54 -6.94
C VAL A 831 1.13 31.53 -8.36
N GLU A 832 0.27 30.55 -8.65
CA GLU A 832 -0.44 30.39 -9.92
C GLU A 832 -1.95 30.38 -9.65
N TRP A 833 -2.71 31.09 -10.49
CA TRP A 833 -4.17 31.22 -10.34
C TRP A 833 -4.90 30.51 -11.47
N ARG A 834 -6.02 29.84 -11.14
CA ARG A 834 -6.82 29.09 -12.12
C ARG A 834 -8.29 29.08 -11.74
N VAL A 835 -9.17 29.16 -12.74
CA VAL A 835 -10.60 28.90 -12.59
C VAL A 835 -10.86 27.43 -12.93
N VAL A 836 -11.47 26.70 -12.01
CA VAL A 836 -11.77 25.26 -12.16
C VAL A 836 -13.19 24.92 -11.74
N ASN A 837 -13.66 23.72 -12.08
CA ASN A 837 -14.88 23.15 -11.51
C ASN A 837 -14.58 22.41 -10.19
N ASP A 838 -15.59 21.77 -9.59
CA ASP A 838 -15.42 21.00 -8.35
C ASP A 838 -14.46 19.80 -8.45
N ARG A 839 -14.15 19.33 -9.67
CA ARG A 839 -13.18 18.25 -9.92
C ARG A 839 -11.76 18.77 -10.21
N GLY A 840 -11.52 20.07 -10.02
CA GLY A 840 -10.22 20.69 -10.32
C GLY A 840 -9.88 20.76 -11.81
N ILE A 841 -10.86 20.56 -12.71
CA ILE A 841 -10.67 20.70 -14.16
C ILE A 841 -10.91 22.16 -14.55
N GLU A 842 -10.08 22.73 -15.43
CA GLU A 842 -10.24 24.11 -15.90
C GLU A 842 -11.66 24.37 -16.40
N SER A 843 -12.23 25.50 -15.99
CA SER A 843 -13.61 25.85 -16.28
C SER A 843 -13.67 27.15 -17.07
N PRO A 844 -14.43 27.20 -18.18
CA PRO A 844 -14.57 28.41 -18.98
C PRO A 844 -15.61 29.38 -18.41
N LEU A 845 -16.25 29.05 -17.27
CA LEU A 845 -17.30 29.86 -16.66
C LEU A 845 -16.82 31.22 -16.15
N ALA A 846 -15.54 31.36 -15.88
CA ALA A 846 -14.93 32.64 -15.50
C ALA A 846 -13.50 32.75 -16.04
N LYS A 847 -13.05 33.99 -16.20
CA LYS A 847 -11.67 34.33 -16.53
C LYS A 847 -10.97 34.84 -15.28
N VAL A 848 -9.69 34.50 -15.11
CA VAL A 848 -8.83 35.06 -14.08
C VAL A 848 -7.70 35.87 -14.71
N GLU A 849 -7.50 37.10 -14.23
CA GLU A 849 -6.39 37.98 -14.60
C GLU A 849 -5.55 38.21 -13.33
N ALA A 850 -4.38 37.57 -13.26
CA ALA A 850 -3.52 37.57 -12.07
C ALA A 850 -2.39 38.61 -12.18
N ASN A 851 -2.07 39.24 -11.06
CA ASN A 851 -0.91 40.09 -10.83
C ASN A 851 -0.25 39.68 -9.50
N GLY A 852 0.62 38.67 -9.54
CA GLY A 852 1.25 38.10 -8.35
C GLY A 852 0.22 37.53 -7.36
N LEU A 853 0.16 38.11 -6.16
CA LEU A 853 -0.75 37.70 -5.08
C LEU A 853 -2.18 38.24 -5.22
N GLU A 854 -2.49 38.99 -6.29
CA GLU A 854 -3.84 39.48 -6.57
C GLU A 854 -4.37 38.86 -7.86
N ALA A 855 -5.67 38.57 -7.88
CA ALA A 855 -6.35 38.02 -9.04
C ALA A 855 -7.72 38.67 -9.21
N LYS A 856 -7.96 39.27 -10.38
CA LYS A 856 -9.28 39.74 -10.78
C LYS A 856 -10.01 38.59 -11.48
N VAL A 857 -11.19 38.24 -10.97
CA VAL A 857 -12.05 37.18 -11.51
C VAL A 857 -13.25 37.81 -12.20
N THR A 858 -13.49 37.45 -13.45
CA THR A 858 -14.62 37.93 -14.25
C THR A 858 -15.50 36.75 -14.65
N ALA A 859 -16.76 36.72 -14.19
CA ALA A 859 -17.71 35.69 -14.57
C ALA A 859 -18.19 35.87 -16.02
N LEU A 860 -17.98 34.84 -16.84
CA LEU A 860 -18.37 34.81 -18.25
C LEU A 860 -19.72 34.12 -18.43
N GLY A 861 -19.97 33.05 -17.66
CA GLY A 861 -21.15 32.20 -17.76
C GLY A 861 -21.87 31.95 -16.45
N GLY A 862 -23.09 31.42 -16.57
CA GLY A 862 -23.87 30.95 -15.42
C GLY A 862 -23.36 29.60 -14.90
N GLY A 863 -23.31 29.43 -13.58
CA GLY A 863 -22.92 28.17 -12.92
C GLY A 863 -21.86 28.34 -11.83
N ALA A 864 -21.62 27.25 -11.08
CA ALA A 864 -20.63 27.21 -10.01
C ALA A 864 -19.22 26.94 -10.55
N PHE A 865 -18.24 27.64 -10.00
CA PHE A 865 -16.81 27.42 -10.26
C PHE A 865 -15.99 27.68 -9.00
N ARG A 866 -14.72 27.31 -9.02
CA ARG A 866 -13.76 27.56 -7.94
C ARG A 866 -12.60 28.37 -8.49
N LEU A 867 -12.17 29.37 -7.72
CA LEU A 867 -10.88 30.01 -7.93
C LEU A 867 -9.84 29.26 -7.11
N ARG A 868 -8.79 28.76 -7.75
CA ARG A 868 -7.62 28.17 -7.12
C ARG A 868 -6.44 29.14 -7.14
N CYS A 869 -5.71 29.17 -6.04
CA CYS A 869 -4.36 29.74 -5.94
C CYS A 869 -3.43 28.64 -5.47
N MET A 870 -2.36 28.42 -6.20
CA MET A 870 -1.51 27.24 -6.05
C MET A 870 -0.05 27.66 -5.96
N SER A 871 0.78 26.90 -5.25
CA SER A 871 2.22 27.13 -5.21
C SER A 871 2.99 25.83 -5.42
N LYS A 872 4.16 25.96 -6.08
CA LYS A 872 5.10 24.85 -6.26
C LYS A 872 5.96 24.59 -5.02
N ASN A 873 6.02 25.54 -4.09
CA ASN A 873 6.65 25.43 -2.78
C ASN A 873 8.07 24.80 -2.78
N GLY A 874 8.93 25.25 -3.69
CA GLY A 874 10.29 24.76 -3.85
C GLY A 874 10.45 23.47 -4.67
N SER A 875 9.40 23.05 -5.38
CA SER A 875 9.44 21.95 -6.34
C SER A 875 9.14 22.41 -7.77
N ASN A 876 9.13 21.49 -8.73
CA ASN A 876 8.73 21.75 -10.12
C ASN A 876 7.23 21.51 -10.39
N LYS A 877 6.49 20.98 -9.41
CA LYS A 877 5.04 20.68 -9.50
C LYS A 877 4.28 21.41 -8.41
N ILE A 878 2.95 21.49 -8.53
CA ILE A 878 2.13 22.07 -7.46
C ILE A 878 2.27 21.20 -6.21
N ARG A 879 2.37 21.84 -5.04
CA ARG A 879 2.46 21.17 -3.74
C ARG A 879 1.48 21.71 -2.71
N LEU A 880 0.89 22.86 -2.98
CA LEU A 880 -0.10 23.49 -2.12
C LEU A 880 -1.20 24.09 -2.99
N ILE A 881 -2.44 23.75 -2.68
CA ILE A 881 -3.64 24.27 -3.34
C ILE A 881 -4.50 24.94 -2.28
N SER A 882 -4.93 26.17 -2.55
CA SER A 882 -5.98 26.86 -1.81
C SER A 882 -7.09 27.28 -2.77
N GLN A 883 -8.34 27.28 -2.30
CA GLN A 883 -9.49 27.54 -3.16
C GLN A 883 -10.67 28.22 -2.45
N LEU A 884 -11.48 28.91 -3.24
CA LEU A 884 -12.77 29.49 -2.84
C LEU A 884 -13.85 29.22 -3.88
N GLU A 885 -15.07 28.98 -3.42
CA GLU A 885 -16.26 28.78 -4.25
C GLU A 885 -16.82 30.12 -4.77
N PHE A 886 -17.23 30.13 -6.04
CA PHE A 886 -17.91 31.25 -6.71
C PHE A 886 -19.07 30.72 -7.56
N ALA A 887 -20.03 31.59 -7.89
CA ALA A 887 -21.11 31.26 -8.81
C ALA A 887 -21.44 32.45 -9.73
N GLY A 888 -21.68 32.17 -11.01
CA GLY A 888 -22.28 33.11 -11.94
C GLY A 888 -23.80 32.96 -11.98
N GLU A 889 -24.55 34.03 -11.76
CA GLU A 889 -26.02 34.02 -11.80
C GLU A 889 -26.58 35.00 -12.84
N GLY A 890 -27.59 34.56 -13.58
CA GLY A 890 -28.20 35.38 -14.65
C GLY A 890 -27.27 35.65 -15.84
N LEU A 891 -26.17 34.89 -15.98
CA LEU A 891 -25.23 34.94 -17.09
C LEU A 891 -25.55 33.84 -18.13
N GLY A 892 -25.16 34.06 -19.39
CA GLY A 892 -25.42 33.11 -20.48
C GLY A 892 -24.65 31.79 -20.34
N MET A 893 -24.95 30.82 -21.20
CA MET A 893 -24.24 29.53 -21.23
C MET A 893 -22.89 29.70 -21.96
N VAL A 894 -21.85 29.03 -21.46
CA VAL A 894 -20.52 29.04 -22.08
C VAL A 894 -20.29 27.75 -22.86
N HIS A 895 -19.67 27.88 -24.04
CA HIS A 895 -19.39 26.78 -24.94
C HIS A 895 -17.98 26.20 -24.68
N LYS A 896 -17.82 24.91 -24.93
CA LYS A 896 -16.53 24.21 -24.88
C LYS A 896 -15.85 24.32 -26.24
N ASN A 897 -14.57 24.72 -26.27
CA ASN A 897 -13.77 24.79 -27.49
C ASN A 897 -13.21 23.40 -27.86
N PRO A 898 -13.72 22.72 -28.92
CA PRO A 898 -13.27 21.39 -29.30
C PRO A 898 -11.86 21.37 -29.89
N TYR A 899 -11.28 22.53 -30.22
CA TYR A 899 -9.92 22.66 -30.75
C TYR A 899 -8.84 22.69 -29.66
N GLU A 900 -9.26 22.79 -28.40
CA GLU A 900 -8.44 22.58 -27.23
C GLU A 900 -8.71 21.20 -26.64
N PHE A 901 -7.86 20.74 -25.73
CA PHE A 901 -8.06 19.45 -25.08
C PHE A 901 -9.22 19.50 -24.10
N ILE A 902 -10.28 18.75 -24.39
CA ILE A 902 -11.43 18.57 -23.50
C ILE A 902 -11.23 17.30 -22.70
N SER A 903 -10.99 17.45 -21.39
CA SER A 903 -10.92 16.33 -20.45
C SER A 903 -12.23 15.54 -20.45
N ALA A 904 -12.12 14.20 -20.43
CA ALA A 904 -13.28 13.34 -20.35
C ALA A 904 -14.05 13.51 -19.04
N GLY A 905 -13.41 13.97 -17.98
CA GLY A 905 -14.05 14.32 -16.71
C GLY A 905 -15.04 15.48 -16.79
N LEU A 906 -15.11 16.20 -17.92
CA LEU A 906 -16.10 17.24 -18.24
C LEU A 906 -17.36 16.71 -18.95
N TYR A 907 -17.60 15.39 -18.94
CA TYR A 907 -18.82 14.82 -19.49
C TYR A 907 -20.07 15.41 -18.83
N ASP A 908 -21.10 15.67 -19.64
CA ASP A 908 -22.39 16.22 -19.22
C ASP A 908 -23.50 15.14 -19.18
N TYR A 909 -23.21 13.97 -19.76
CA TYR A 909 -24.13 12.83 -19.83
C TYR A 909 -23.34 11.52 -19.69
N SER A 910 -23.94 10.54 -19.00
CA SER A 910 -23.41 9.19 -18.94
C SER A 910 -24.53 8.15 -18.81
N LYS A 911 -24.30 6.97 -19.38
CA LYS A 911 -25.15 5.77 -19.20
C LYS A 911 -24.24 4.57 -18.95
N GLY A 912 -24.65 3.67 -18.05
CA GLY A 912 -23.81 2.56 -17.61
C GLY A 912 -22.82 2.97 -16.52
N GLU A 913 -21.83 2.11 -16.26
CA GLU A 913 -20.82 2.35 -15.22
C GLU A 913 -19.71 3.28 -15.75
N VAL A 914 -19.56 4.45 -15.12
CA VAL A 914 -18.45 5.38 -15.38
C VAL A 914 -17.74 5.67 -14.07
N GLY A 915 -16.53 5.16 -13.94
CA GLY A 915 -15.63 5.40 -12.81
C GLY A 915 -14.63 6.53 -13.09
N ASN A 916 -13.82 6.85 -12.07
CA ASN A 916 -12.74 7.83 -12.23
C ASN A 916 -11.61 7.25 -13.07
N GLY A 917 -11.22 7.99 -14.11
CA GLY A 917 -9.97 7.74 -14.82
C GLY A 917 -8.84 8.57 -14.23
N ASN A 918 -7.60 8.13 -14.45
CA ASN A 918 -6.41 8.89 -14.07
C ASN A 918 -6.31 10.17 -14.92
N GLU A 919 -5.50 11.14 -14.49
CA GLU A 919 -5.33 12.43 -15.18
C GLU A 919 -6.65 13.15 -15.50
N LYS A 920 -7.60 13.14 -14.54
CA LYS A 920 -8.93 13.75 -14.68
C LYS A 920 -9.76 13.16 -15.85
N GLY A 921 -9.46 11.92 -16.27
CA GLY A 921 -10.22 11.18 -17.28
C GLY A 921 -11.40 10.40 -16.71
N VAL A 922 -11.92 9.45 -17.49
CA VAL A 922 -12.97 8.50 -17.08
C VAL A 922 -12.54 7.06 -17.33
N ALA A 923 -13.05 6.12 -16.54
CA ALA A 923 -12.89 4.68 -16.74
C ALA A 923 -14.26 4.04 -17.01
N THR A 924 -14.42 3.33 -18.11
CA THR A 924 -15.70 2.71 -18.47
C THR A 924 -15.90 1.35 -17.78
N GLY A 925 -17.15 0.90 -17.74
CA GLY A 925 -17.51 -0.41 -17.17
C GLY A 925 -16.81 -1.57 -17.88
N ARG A 926 -16.54 -2.64 -17.13
CA ARG A 926 -15.98 -3.89 -17.68
C ARG A 926 -17.02 -4.67 -18.47
N ASP A 927 -18.28 -4.60 -18.05
CA ASP A 927 -19.41 -5.32 -18.62
C ASP A 927 -20.51 -4.31 -19.03
N GLY A 928 -21.21 -4.61 -20.12
CA GLY A 928 -22.33 -3.79 -20.59
C GLY A 928 -21.92 -2.51 -21.33
N GLU A 929 -22.93 -1.78 -21.82
CA GLU A 929 -22.73 -0.54 -22.57
C GLU A 929 -22.44 0.64 -21.64
N THR A 930 -21.35 1.35 -21.91
CA THR A 930 -21.01 2.62 -21.27
C THR A 930 -21.07 3.75 -22.30
N GLN A 931 -21.77 4.83 -21.98
CA GLN A 931 -21.85 6.04 -22.79
C GLN A 931 -21.25 7.23 -22.02
N VAL A 932 -20.43 8.05 -22.67
CA VAL A 932 -19.82 9.27 -22.12
C VAL A 932 -20.05 10.42 -23.10
N GLY A 933 -20.93 11.36 -22.72
CA GLY A 933 -21.44 12.41 -23.60
C GLY A 933 -21.02 13.83 -23.18
N PHE A 934 -20.76 14.67 -24.18
CA PHE A 934 -20.35 16.06 -24.05
C PHE A 934 -21.31 16.97 -24.83
N ARG A 935 -21.83 18.01 -24.17
CA ARG A 935 -22.72 19.01 -24.77
C ARG A 935 -21.99 20.35 -24.93
N ASN A 936 -22.59 21.20 -25.77
CA ASN A 936 -22.17 22.58 -25.99
C ASN A 936 -20.76 22.74 -26.59
N LEU A 937 -20.40 21.87 -27.53
CA LEU A 937 -19.14 21.97 -28.28
C LEU A 937 -19.32 22.97 -29.42
N ASP A 938 -18.58 24.07 -29.42
CA ASP A 938 -18.65 25.07 -30.48
C ASP A 938 -17.50 24.91 -31.47
N PHE A 939 -17.81 24.31 -32.62
CA PHE A 939 -16.87 24.10 -33.71
C PHE A 939 -16.69 25.34 -34.61
N GLY A 940 -17.47 26.39 -34.40
CA GLY A 940 -17.53 27.54 -35.31
C GLY A 940 -17.97 27.15 -36.73
N PRO A 941 -17.86 28.09 -37.69
CA PRO A 941 -18.38 27.89 -39.05
C PRO A 941 -17.57 26.89 -39.87
N VAL A 942 -16.25 26.83 -39.67
CA VAL A 942 -15.35 25.98 -40.48
C VAL A 942 -15.51 24.50 -40.11
N GLY A 943 -15.51 24.19 -38.80
CA GLY A 943 -15.65 22.84 -38.24
C GLY A 943 -14.44 21.93 -38.36
N SER A 944 -14.51 20.72 -37.80
CA SER A 944 -13.47 19.68 -37.97
C SER A 944 -14.05 18.26 -38.02
N ASP A 945 -13.36 17.38 -38.74
CA ASP A 945 -13.66 15.95 -38.91
C ASP A 945 -12.53 15.07 -38.34
N THR A 946 -11.47 15.66 -37.79
CA THR A 946 -10.31 14.92 -37.31
C THR A 946 -10.24 15.02 -35.80
N ILE A 947 -10.42 13.89 -35.11
CA ILE A 947 -10.46 13.80 -33.64
C ILE A 947 -9.28 12.97 -33.13
N THR A 948 -8.63 13.43 -32.06
CA THR A 948 -7.60 12.69 -31.34
C THR A 948 -8.10 12.35 -29.94
N ILE A 949 -7.99 11.08 -29.55
CA ILE A 949 -8.49 10.54 -28.27
C ILE A 949 -7.34 9.77 -27.58
N PRO A 950 -6.83 10.24 -26.43
CA PRO A 950 -5.90 9.46 -25.62
C PRO A 950 -6.62 8.38 -24.79
N ILE A 951 -6.25 7.12 -25.03
CA ILE A 951 -6.89 5.93 -24.46
C ILE A 951 -5.86 5.07 -23.73
N PHE A 952 -6.25 4.52 -22.57
CA PHE A 952 -5.52 3.46 -21.87
C PHE A 952 -6.42 2.22 -21.76
N THR A 953 -5.91 1.04 -22.15
CA THR A 953 -6.60 -0.25 -22.12
C THR A 953 -5.87 -1.23 -21.21
N LEU A 954 -6.57 -2.24 -20.71
CA LEU A 954 -5.99 -3.23 -19.77
C LEU A 954 -5.35 -4.45 -20.46
N SER A 955 -5.45 -4.53 -21.78
CA SER A 955 -4.93 -5.64 -22.59
C SER A 955 -4.57 -5.18 -24.01
N ASN A 956 -3.90 -6.07 -24.76
CA ASN A 956 -3.54 -5.88 -26.16
C ASN A 956 -4.66 -6.26 -27.15
N GLU A 957 -5.82 -6.66 -26.62
CA GLU A 957 -6.99 -7.02 -27.43
C GLU A 957 -7.52 -5.81 -28.21
N PRO A 958 -8.25 -6.01 -29.32
CA PRO A 958 -8.99 -4.95 -29.98
C PRO A 958 -10.14 -4.41 -29.08
N TYR A 959 -10.29 -3.08 -29.03
CA TYR A 959 -11.37 -2.40 -28.31
C TYR A 959 -12.27 -1.64 -29.28
N SER A 960 -13.58 -1.91 -29.25
CA SER A 960 -14.56 -1.12 -30.02
C SER A 960 -14.92 0.18 -29.31
N LEU A 961 -14.95 1.27 -30.08
CA LEU A 961 -15.32 2.61 -29.66
C LEU A 961 -16.21 3.24 -30.73
N GLN A 962 -17.45 3.55 -30.37
CA GLN A 962 -18.34 4.33 -31.22
C GLN A 962 -18.27 5.81 -30.88
N ILE A 963 -18.28 6.65 -31.91
CA ILE A 963 -18.29 8.11 -31.82
C ILE A 963 -19.60 8.60 -32.44
N TRP A 964 -20.42 9.27 -31.64
CA TRP A 964 -21.73 9.78 -32.03
C TRP A 964 -21.73 11.31 -32.02
N GLU A 965 -22.48 11.91 -32.95
CA GLU A 965 -22.97 13.28 -32.82
C GLU A 965 -24.34 13.22 -32.13
N GLY A 966 -24.50 13.95 -31.03
CA GLY A 966 -25.65 13.76 -30.14
C GLY A 966 -25.48 12.59 -29.17
N MET A 967 -26.44 12.43 -28.25
CA MET A 967 -26.47 11.28 -27.34
C MET A 967 -27.26 10.14 -27.99
N PRO A 968 -26.77 8.88 -27.95
CA PRO A 968 -27.47 7.76 -28.56
C PRO A 968 -28.93 7.66 -28.08
N GLY A 969 -29.87 7.71 -29.03
CA GLY A 969 -31.31 7.63 -28.76
C GLY A 969 -32.02 8.98 -28.61
N GLU A 970 -31.29 10.11 -28.57
CA GLU A 970 -31.90 11.44 -28.68
C GLU A 970 -32.28 11.75 -30.13
N GLU A 971 -33.35 12.54 -30.33
CA GLU A 971 -33.76 13.00 -31.65
C GLU A 971 -32.64 13.85 -32.29
N GLY A 972 -32.30 13.54 -33.55
CA GLY A 972 -31.20 14.20 -34.26
C GLY A 972 -29.80 13.64 -33.98
N SER A 973 -29.66 12.63 -33.10
CA SER A 973 -28.37 11.94 -32.89
C SER A 973 -28.01 11.00 -34.05
N SER A 974 -26.72 10.88 -34.38
CA SER A 974 -26.24 9.98 -35.43
C SER A 974 -24.86 9.40 -35.12
N LEU A 975 -24.64 8.13 -35.48
CA LEU A 975 -23.34 7.47 -35.38
C LEU A 975 -22.39 8.05 -36.44
N LEU A 976 -21.27 8.61 -36.00
CA LEU A 976 -20.23 9.15 -36.90
C LEU A 976 -19.24 8.07 -37.30
N ALA A 977 -18.76 7.29 -36.33
CA ALA A 977 -17.77 6.25 -36.59
C ALA A 977 -17.89 5.12 -35.58
N ASP A 978 -17.65 3.89 -36.02
CA ASP A 978 -17.42 2.71 -35.16
C ASP A 978 -15.99 2.25 -35.44
N VAL A 979 -15.08 2.57 -34.51
CA VAL A 979 -13.64 2.41 -34.70
C VAL A 979 -13.09 1.37 -33.73
N ILE A 980 -11.93 0.81 -34.10
CA ILE A 980 -11.17 -0.08 -33.24
C ILE A 980 -9.94 0.66 -32.71
N TYR A 981 -9.75 0.64 -31.40
CA TYR A 981 -8.51 1.00 -30.75
C TYR A 981 -7.71 -0.27 -30.45
N GLN A 982 -6.47 -0.34 -30.93
CA GLN A 982 -5.56 -1.45 -30.64
C GLN A 982 -4.12 -0.95 -30.59
N LYS A 983 -3.55 -0.92 -29.38
CA LYS A 983 -2.14 -0.66 -29.11
C LYS A 983 -1.64 -1.63 -28.04
N GLU A 984 -0.33 -1.78 -27.95
CA GLU A 984 0.28 -2.42 -26.80
C GLU A 984 -0.16 -1.68 -25.52
N SER A 985 -0.80 -2.42 -24.61
CA SER A 985 -1.26 -1.91 -23.33
C SER A 985 -0.07 -1.53 -22.47
N LYS A 986 0.01 -0.24 -22.11
CA LYS A 986 0.96 0.28 -21.13
C LYS A 986 0.18 0.66 -19.88
N TYR A 987 0.42 -0.07 -18.79
CA TYR A 987 -0.34 0.13 -17.54
C TYR A 987 -0.32 1.58 -17.11
N ASN A 988 -1.50 2.14 -16.85
CA ASN A 988 -1.70 3.51 -16.41
C ASN A 988 -1.07 4.57 -17.33
N HIS A 989 -1.05 4.34 -18.65
CA HIS A 989 -0.48 5.28 -19.61
C HIS A 989 -1.42 5.49 -20.81
N TYR A 990 -1.89 6.72 -20.99
CA TYR A 990 -2.74 7.08 -22.12
C TYR A 990 -1.95 7.21 -23.41
N GLN A 991 -2.41 6.56 -24.47
CA GLN A 991 -1.83 6.65 -25.80
C GLN A 991 -2.85 7.27 -26.75
N ALA A 992 -2.46 8.38 -27.40
CA ALA A 992 -3.31 9.09 -28.35
C ALA A 992 -3.55 8.25 -29.62
N GLU A 993 -4.79 8.21 -30.08
CA GLU A 993 -5.17 7.71 -31.41
C GLU A 993 -6.00 8.74 -32.15
N THR A 994 -5.77 8.88 -33.45
CA THR A 994 -6.43 9.90 -34.28
C THR A 994 -7.34 9.24 -35.31
N TYR A 995 -8.59 9.69 -35.34
CA TYR A 995 -9.63 9.17 -36.23
C TYR A 995 -10.12 10.28 -37.17
N LEU A 996 -10.35 9.92 -38.43
CA LEU A 996 -11.02 10.76 -39.42
C LEU A 996 -12.50 10.37 -39.49
N LEU A 997 -13.38 11.33 -39.20
CA LEU A 997 -14.83 11.17 -39.22
C LEU A 997 -15.38 11.37 -40.64
N PRO A 998 -16.52 10.73 -41.00
CA PRO A 998 -17.06 10.81 -42.35
C PRO A 998 -17.70 12.17 -42.67
N LYS A 999 -17.92 13.01 -41.67
CA LYS A 999 -18.40 14.38 -41.85
C LYS A 999 -17.73 15.32 -40.87
N ARG A 1000 -17.67 16.58 -41.28
CA ARG A 1000 -17.17 17.69 -40.48
C ARG A 1000 -18.24 18.18 -39.51
N LEU A 1001 -17.92 18.24 -38.23
CA LEU A 1001 -18.75 18.83 -37.20
C LEU A 1001 -18.58 20.35 -37.24
N ARG A 1002 -19.69 21.11 -37.30
CA ARG A 1002 -19.73 22.58 -37.43
C ARG A 1002 -20.74 23.16 -36.44
N GLY A 1003 -20.53 24.42 -36.07
CA GLY A 1003 -21.41 25.15 -35.15
C GLY A 1003 -21.48 24.50 -33.76
N LEU A 1004 -22.59 24.75 -33.07
CA LEU A 1004 -22.85 24.20 -31.75
C LEU A 1004 -23.39 22.77 -31.87
N THR A 1005 -22.67 21.78 -31.35
CA THR A 1005 -23.08 20.38 -31.38
C THR A 1005 -22.72 19.65 -30.08
N SER A 1006 -22.95 18.33 -30.05
CA SER A 1006 -22.62 17.43 -28.94
C SER A 1006 -22.00 16.14 -29.46
N LEU A 1007 -21.19 15.50 -28.63
CA LEU A 1007 -20.43 14.29 -28.98
C LEU A 1007 -20.62 13.24 -27.90
N CYS A 1008 -20.74 11.97 -28.26
CA CYS A 1008 -20.80 10.87 -27.29
C CYS A 1008 -19.89 9.71 -27.69
N PHE A 1009 -19.15 9.17 -26.73
CA PHE A 1009 -18.40 7.93 -26.85
C PHE A 1009 -19.21 6.77 -26.30
N VAL A 1010 -19.27 5.65 -27.03
CA VAL A 1010 -19.93 4.42 -26.58
C VAL A 1010 -18.97 3.25 -26.67
N THR A 1011 -18.87 2.48 -25.59
CA THR A 1011 -18.04 1.27 -25.51
C THR A 1011 -18.73 0.18 -24.71
N ARG A 1012 -18.27 -1.07 -24.89
CA ARG A 1012 -18.74 -2.26 -24.17
C ARG A 1012 -17.64 -2.99 -23.39
N GLN A 1013 -16.45 -2.40 -23.37
CA GLN A 1013 -15.27 -2.95 -22.72
C GLN A 1013 -14.66 -1.88 -21.81
N LYS A 1014 -13.92 -2.31 -20.78
CA LYS A 1014 -13.22 -1.38 -19.89
C LYS A 1014 -12.08 -0.68 -20.63
N MET A 1015 -12.25 0.62 -20.84
CA MET A 1015 -11.25 1.53 -21.38
C MET A 1015 -11.20 2.81 -20.54
N HIS A 1016 -10.03 3.39 -20.46
CA HIS A 1016 -9.81 4.67 -19.82
C HIS A 1016 -9.68 5.72 -20.91
N ILE A 1017 -10.52 6.76 -20.88
CA ILE A 1017 -10.51 7.86 -21.85
C ILE A 1017 -10.06 9.11 -21.11
N LYS A 1018 -8.93 9.69 -21.51
CA LYS A 1018 -8.42 10.93 -20.90
C LYS A 1018 -9.28 12.13 -21.26
N GLY A 1019 -9.74 12.17 -22.51
CA GLY A 1019 -10.40 13.31 -23.14
C GLY A 1019 -10.26 13.24 -24.65
N PHE A 1020 -10.45 14.36 -25.33
CA PHE A 1020 -10.29 14.46 -26.77
C PHE A 1020 -9.98 15.89 -27.21
N SER A 1021 -9.49 16.04 -28.44
CA SER A 1021 -9.38 17.32 -29.14
C SER A 1021 -9.59 17.11 -30.63
N PHE A 1022 -10.10 18.12 -31.31
CA PHE A 1022 -10.20 18.16 -32.76
C PHE A 1022 -9.06 18.96 -33.37
N ALA A 1023 -8.57 18.53 -34.53
CA ALA A 1023 -7.61 19.30 -35.29
C ALA A 1023 -8.24 20.63 -35.70
N LYS A 1024 -7.60 21.76 -35.32
CA LYS A 1024 -8.03 23.08 -35.76
C LYS A 1024 -7.66 23.25 -37.24
N PRO A 1025 -8.64 23.39 -38.15
CA PRO A 1025 -8.32 23.59 -39.54
C PRO A 1025 -7.76 24.99 -39.75
N GLU A 1026 -6.64 25.10 -40.47
CA GLU A 1026 -6.18 26.38 -40.97
C GLU A 1026 -6.91 26.71 -42.26
N ARG A 1027 -7.98 27.50 -42.14
CA ARG A 1027 -8.87 27.88 -43.25
C ARG A 1027 -8.10 28.37 -44.49
N ALA A 1028 -7.00 29.08 -44.29
CA ALA A 1028 -6.12 29.60 -45.35
C ALA A 1028 -5.53 28.52 -46.28
N PHE A 1029 -5.42 27.27 -45.81
CA PHE A 1029 -4.84 26.15 -46.56
C PHE A 1029 -5.88 25.09 -46.95
N MET A 1030 -7.16 25.36 -46.75
CA MET A 1030 -8.25 24.42 -47.05
C MET A 1030 -8.85 24.64 -48.43
N GLN A 1031 -9.29 23.54 -49.05
CA GLN A 1031 -10.23 23.62 -50.15
C GLN A 1031 -11.64 23.89 -49.59
N ILE A 1032 -12.12 25.12 -49.76
CA ILE A 1032 -13.45 25.55 -49.28
C ILE A 1032 -14.43 25.49 -50.45
N ALA A 1033 -15.62 24.94 -50.20
CA ALA A 1033 -16.67 24.87 -51.20
C ALA A 1033 -17.27 26.25 -51.41
N ALA A 1034 -17.69 26.58 -52.64
CA ALA A 1034 -18.28 27.88 -52.94
C ALA A 1034 -19.53 28.18 -52.08
N GLY A 1035 -20.33 27.14 -51.77
CA GLY A 1035 -21.50 27.27 -50.90
C GLY A 1035 -21.19 27.49 -49.41
N ASP A 1036 -19.91 27.37 -49.00
CA ASP A 1036 -19.44 27.59 -47.63
C ASP A 1036 -18.83 29.01 -47.42
N ALA A 1037 -19.09 29.95 -48.32
CA ALA A 1037 -18.64 31.35 -48.17
C ALA A 1037 -19.29 32.03 -46.95
N ASP A 1038 -18.54 32.86 -46.24
CA ASP A 1038 -19.03 33.61 -45.07
C ASP A 1038 -20.06 34.66 -45.48
N GLN A 1039 -19.83 35.30 -46.63
CA GLN A 1039 -20.79 36.20 -47.26
C GLN A 1039 -20.80 35.97 -48.77
N ILE A 1040 -21.98 36.02 -49.37
CA ILE A 1040 -22.16 36.02 -50.82
C ILE A 1040 -22.99 37.23 -51.18
N TYR A 1041 -22.45 38.14 -51.98
CA TYR A 1041 -23.15 39.33 -52.43
C TYR A 1041 -23.15 39.39 -53.95
N GLY A 1042 -24.31 39.72 -54.54
CA GLY A 1042 -24.42 39.88 -55.99
C GLY A 1042 -25.84 40.04 -56.50
N ASP A 1043 -25.95 40.22 -57.82
CA ASP A 1043 -27.17 40.54 -58.55
C ASP A 1043 -28.10 39.34 -58.77
N SER A 1044 -27.55 38.12 -58.90
CA SER A 1044 -28.30 36.87 -59.03
C SER A 1044 -27.42 35.70 -58.59
N TYR A 1045 -27.86 34.88 -57.62
CA TYR A 1045 -27.24 33.60 -57.32
C TYR A 1045 -28.19 32.68 -56.53
N GLN A 1046 -27.90 31.38 -56.51
CA GLN A 1046 -28.52 30.38 -55.65
C GLN A 1046 -27.45 29.52 -54.99
N VAL A 1047 -27.47 29.44 -53.66
CA VAL A 1047 -26.61 28.49 -52.93
C VAL A 1047 -27.28 27.11 -52.95
N LYS A 1048 -26.62 26.12 -53.54
CA LYS A 1048 -27.07 24.72 -53.54
C LYS A 1048 -25.99 23.79 -53.04
N GLY A 1049 -26.10 23.39 -51.78
CA GLY A 1049 -25.13 22.51 -51.13
C GLY A 1049 -23.72 23.11 -51.18
N LYS A 1050 -22.78 22.45 -51.86
CA LYS A 1050 -21.37 22.87 -51.98
C LYS A 1050 -21.13 23.92 -53.08
N ALA A 1051 -22.14 24.26 -53.88
CA ALA A 1051 -22.00 25.13 -55.04
C ALA A 1051 -22.81 26.43 -54.89
N VAL A 1052 -22.34 27.47 -55.56
CA VAL A 1052 -23.13 28.67 -55.87
C VAL A 1052 -23.45 28.60 -57.36
N GLU A 1053 -24.74 28.48 -57.68
CA GLU A 1053 -25.27 28.32 -59.03
C GLU A 1053 -26.04 29.57 -59.46
N GLY A 1054 -26.34 29.70 -60.76
CA GLY A 1054 -27.15 30.83 -61.27
C GLY A 1054 -26.50 32.21 -61.10
N ILE A 1055 -25.17 32.25 -61.12
CA ILE A 1055 -24.34 33.44 -60.88
C ILE A 1055 -24.58 34.50 -61.97
N GLY A 1056 -25.03 35.68 -61.55
CA GLY A 1056 -25.16 36.90 -62.37
C GLY A 1056 -23.84 37.64 -62.57
N ASN A 1057 -23.88 38.88 -63.04
CA ASN A 1057 -22.69 39.61 -63.46
C ASN A 1057 -21.78 40.06 -62.30
N ASN A 1058 -22.29 40.15 -61.06
CA ASN A 1058 -21.56 40.72 -59.93
C ASN A 1058 -21.66 39.88 -58.65
N VAL A 1059 -21.42 38.57 -58.71
CA VAL A 1059 -21.40 37.73 -57.51
C VAL A 1059 -19.99 37.64 -56.95
N THR A 1060 -19.82 38.05 -55.70
CA THR A 1060 -18.59 37.86 -54.93
C THR A 1060 -18.86 36.93 -53.76
N LEU A 1061 -17.89 36.06 -53.51
CA LEU A 1061 -17.86 35.15 -52.40
C LEU A 1061 -16.73 35.59 -51.47
N GLU A 1062 -17.08 35.94 -50.24
CA GLU A 1062 -16.14 36.27 -49.18
C GLU A 1062 -15.93 35.02 -48.32
N PHE A 1063 -14.66 34.62 -48.14
CA PHE A 1063 -14.26 33.44 -47.38
C PHE A 1063 -13.29 33.81 -46.28
#